data_AF-A0A7W1MDU3-F1
#
_entry.id   AF-A0A7W1MDU3-F1
#
_cell.length_a   1.000
_cell.length_b   1.000
_cell.length_c   1.000
_cell.angle_alpha   90.00
_cell.angle_beta   90.00
_cell.angle_gamma   90.00
#
_symmetry.space_group_name_H-M   'P 1'
#
loop_
_entity.id
_entity.type
_entity.pdbx_description
1 polymer ?
#
loop_
_entity_poly.entity_id
_entity_poly.type
_entity_poly.pdbx_seq_one_letter_code
_entity_poly.pdbx_strand_id
1 'polypeptide(L)'
;MNTRDRKDLGTLTLIEAIETLSSIADLEFDHEVGIAQKHDLTVQDKPLIYHTVHWLHHKNAEVTVEMVKQTFRVVLNYLRHFYDKQYSTIKNEQAIEGIKTIMVLVGEAAKKLDKYTKAFNKAHVSSITELREYKKLQEFYFNRIARKIDEGMLGKWILALSSKIIPDKDLKLQGQKGLQTKHVFIDLDSVKKDLEYELFFLRKEEGTRFFSPRLIRNVKLVSDFGDYFGEIKEKEPLTSIAIWQDRFAHMCAKNMVGALRLQINNFYRESMQHRDNELVESLNKALMALMLCCNPHNLIHNLPIKDCRDYFCDFRHFLRESLSLIEYHKMITYPPKKSSKLAMCLLNTAHSICLAIYTQVSGLQNLTGLIHGMIQQAHNERSDEHKKNIEKSRELWNGLANDYAAMSTLLKQHPSGPLNKILNSLEEGRIREFDPLMQGNVPSQLFTLYAQQNKIMFLRWPSPTKQEFINKVAIIDEFKGFLRACGQGHVLSKCLVLNFQDRTSWKEHFRCLAIEDLPNHESFARHIDVVTLAKDTEFYHQLAPYTDDNHAESFINHFKEQFIDESCGNYIPKNMHKKLLSNFIDGVFEGIHRVFFSNKNVLLREHRMDFIEIFYLFVQLKIVEMSKADVVGYTCKDSVDIAQSAGCQLFVFLKLLNQERLSENDQEQLDAMLY
;
A
#
# COMPACT_ATOMS: atom_id res chain seq x y z
N MET A 1 62.88 4.39 6.15
CA MET A 1 62.30 3.86 7.40
C MET A 1 61.93 5.03 8.31
N ASN A 2 60.69 5.50 8.23
CA ASN A 2 59.83 5.97 9.34
C ASN A 2 58.52 6.55 8.77
N THR A 3 57.41 6.15 9.40
CA THR A 3 56.10 6.81 9.52
C THR A 3 55.39 7.36 8.28
N ARG A 4 54.30 6.69 7.87
CA ARG A 4 52.92 7.24 7.72
C ARG A 4 52.15 6.39 6.70
N ASP A 5 51.16 5.65 7.18
CA ASP A 5 49.91 5.36 6.46
C ASP A 5 48.90 4.80 7.49
N ARG A 6 48.41 5.70 8.36
CA ARG A 6 47.12 5.50 9.01
C ARG A 6 46.07 5.95 8.00
N LYS A 7 45.40 5.01 7.33
CA LYS A 7 44.17 5.29 6.59
C LYS A 7 43.10 5.73 7.59
N ASP A 8 42.58 6.93 7.42
CA ASP A 8 41.42 7.44 8.13
C ASP A 8 40.22 6.53 7.83
N LEU A 9 39.75 5.80 8.85
CA LEU A 9 38.45 5.14 8.85
C LEU A 9 37.39 6.24 8.87
N GLY A 10 36.59 6.34 7.80
CA GLY A 10 35.51 7.32 7.69
C GLY A 10 34.58 7.31 8.91
N THR A 11 34.11 8.49 9.31
CA THR A 11 33.19 8.68 10.44
C THR A 11 31.86 7.96 10.19
N LEU A 12 31.62 6.92 10.97
CA LEU A 12 30.41 6.09 10.93
C LEU A 12 29.18 6.90 11.41
N THR A 13 28.07 6.86 10.67
CA THR A 13 26.83 7.53 11.06
C THR A 13 26.06 6.71 12.10
N LEU A 14 25.09 7.31 12.82
CA LEU A 14 24.28 6.58 13.80
C LEU A 14 23.44 5.47 13.15
N ILE A 15 22.93 5.71 11.93
CA ILE A 15 22.16 4.70 11.18
C ILE A 15 23.06 3.51 10.85
N GLU A 16 24.28 3.77 10.35
CA GLU A 16 25.28 2.72 10.09
C GLU A 16 25.66 1.98 11.38
N ALA A 17 25.77 2.69 12.50
CA ALA A 17 26.07 2.09 13.80
C ALA A 17 24.95 1.14 14.25
N ILE A 18 23.69 1.55 14.07
CA ILE A 18 22.50 0.76 14.39
C ILE A 18 22.36 -0.45 13.46
N GLU A 19 22.57 -0.29 12.16
CA GLU A 19 22.55 -1.40 11.19
C GLU A 19 23.62 -2.45 11.49
N THR A 20 24.81 -1.98 11.88
CA THR A 20 25.92 -2.84 12.31
C THR A 20 25.52 -3.65 13.55
N LEU A 21 24.96 -3.00 14.57
CA LEU A 21 24.50 -3.68 15.80
C LEU A 21 23.33 -4.64 15.55
N SER A 22 22.40 -4.29 14.67
CA SER A 22 21.26 -5.15 14.29
C SER A 22 21.74 -6.41 13.57
N SER A 23 22.70 -6.27 12.64
CA SER A 23 23.33 -7.40 11.95
C SER A 23 24.02 -8.37 12.93
N ILE A 24 24.67 -7.83 13.95
CA ILE A 24 25.32 -8.61 15.01
C ILE A 24 24.29 -9.28 15.93
N ALA A 25 23.21 -8.59 16.27
CA ALA A 25 22.17 -9.09 17.18
C ALA A 25 21.36 -10.24 16.59
N ASP A 26 21.34 -10.44 15.26
CA ASP A 26 20.57 -11.48 14.58
C ASP A 26 21.41 -12.70 14.16
N LEU A 27 22.69 -12.78 14.55
CA LEU A 27 23.57 -13.92 14.24
C LEU A 27 23.02 -15.28 14.75
N GLU A 28 22.95 -16.29 13.87
CA GLU A 28 22.68 -17.70 14.22
C GLU A 28 23.99 -18.50 14.26
N PHE A 29 24.12 -19.41 15.23
CA PHE A 29 25.39 -20.08 15.59
C PHE A 29 26.02 -20.96 14.51
N ASP A 30 25.32 -21.19 13.39
CA ASP A 30 25.75 -22.13 12.36
C ASP A 30 26.43 -21.49 11.13
N HIS A 31 26.47 -20.15 11.00
CA HIS A 31 27.10 -19.48 9.83
C HIS A 31 28.11 -18.37 10.22
N GLU A 32 29.13 -18.22 9.37
CA GLU A 32 30.23 -17.25 9.52
C GLU A 32 29.73 -15.79 9.53
N VAL A 33 30.40 -14.92 10.31
CA VAL A 33 30.00 -13.52 10.56
C VAL A 33 30.40 -12.61 9.41
N GLY A 34 29.57 -11.62 9.04
CA GLY A 34 29.88 -10.60 8.02
C GLY A 34 29.86 -9.14 8.52
N ILE A 35 30.77 -8.30 8.00
CA ILE A 35 30.95 -6.87 8.32
C ILE A 35 30.80 -6.02 7.05
N ALA A 36 30.00 -4.95 7.06
CA ALA A 36 29.90 -4.04 5.92
C ALA A 36 31.13 -3.11 5.82
N GLN A 37 31.89 -3.17 4.73
CA GLN A 37 32.94 -2.20 4.40
C GLN A 37 32.64 -1.47 3.10
N LYS A 38 32.95 -0.17 3.08
CA LYS A 38 32.82 0.73 1.93
C LYS A 38 34.04 0.55 1.00
N HIS A 39 33.79 0.21 -0.26
CA HIS A 39 34.82 0.14 -1.30
C HIS A 39 34.57 1.18 -2.38
N ASP A 40 35.65 1.83 -2.82
CA ASP A 40 35.64 2.74 -3.96
C ASP A 40 36.08 1.95 -5.21
N LEU A 41 35.20 1.84 -6.21
CA LEU A 41 35.49 1.27 -7.51
C LEU A 41 35.35 2.35 -8.57
N THR A 42 36.38 2.58 -9.37
CA THR A 42 36.26 3.44 -10.56
C THR A 42 35.85 2.59 -11.76
N VAL A 43 34.64 2.86 -12.28
CA VAL A 43 34.16 2.27 -13.54
C VAL A 43 33.94 3.44 -14.51
N GLN A 44 34.66 3.45 -15.63
CA GLN A 44 34.57 4.49 -16.66
C GLN A 44 34.76 5.92 -16.11
N ASP A 45 35.84 6.15 -15.34
CA ASP A 45 36.21 7.44 -14.73
C ASP A 45 35.17 8.09 -13.79
N LYS A 46 34.14 7.35 -13.38
CA LYS A 46 33.21 7.75 -12.31
C LYS A 46 33.45 6.90 -11.05
N PRO A 47 33.63 7.52 -9.87
CA PRO A 47 33.74 6.77 -8.63
C PRO A 47 32.39 6.16 -8.27
N LEU A 48 32.35 4.83 -8.22
CA LEU A 48 31.23 4.01 -7.82
C LEU A 48 31.52 3.47 -6.42
N ILE A 49 30.75 3.95 -5.44
CA ILE A 49 30.84 3.50 -4.05
C ILE A 49 29.92 2.31 -3.90
N TYR A 50 30.45 1.14 -3.56
CA TYR A 50 29.66 -0.05 -3.30
C TYR A 50 30.16 -0.76 -2.02
N HIS A 51 29.28 -1.50 -1.38
CA HIS A 51 29.53 -2.06 -0.05
C HIS A 51 29.62 -3.58 -0.15
N THR A 52 30.70 -4.18 0.37
CA THR A 52 30.85 -5.65 0.42
C THR A 52 30.94 -6.12 1.86
N VAL A 53 30.32 -7.28 2.12
CA VAL A 53 30.36 -7.92 3.43
C VAL A 53 31.63 -8.78 3.54
N HIS A 54 32.55 -8.44 4.44
CA HIS A 54 33.77 -9.22 4.72
C HIS A 54 33.61 -10.10 5.95
N TRP A 55 34.04 -11.36 5.84
CA TRP A 55 33.82 -12.40 6.85
C TRP A 55 34.86 -12.37 7.98
N LEU A 56 34.49 -12.72 9.23
CA LEU A 56 35.44 -12.84 10.37
C LEU A 56 36.45 -13.98 10.13
N HIS A 57 37.53 -13.67 9.43
CA HIS A 57 38.74 -14.47 9.49
C HIS A 57 39.55 -14.09 10.74
N HIS A 58 40.25 -15.06 11.33
CA HIS A 58 41.20 -14.88 12.45
C HIS A 58 42.22 -13.75 12.20
N LYS A 59 42.44 -13.35 10.94
CA LYS A 59 43.33 -12.26 10.53
C LYS A 59 42.74 -10.85 10.67
N ASN A 60 41.42 -10.70 10.81
CA ASN A 60 40.70 -9.41 10.80
C ASN A 60 39.98 -9.08 12.12
N ALA A 61 40.22 -9.86 13.19
CA ALA A 61 39.54 -9.71 14.48
C ALA A 61 39.78 -8.32 15.11
N GLU A 62 41.00 -7.78 15.04
CA GLU A 62 41.33 -6.47 15.62
C GLU A 62 40.60 -5.32 14.93
N VAL A 63 40.44 -5.36 13.60
CA VAL A 63 39.71 -4.37 12.80
C VAL A 63 38.23 -4.37 13.17
N THR A 64 37.67 -5.56 13.38
CA THR A 64 36.26 -5.74 13.76
C THR A 64 35.99 -5.19 15.16
N VAL A 65 36.88 -5.46 16.12
CA VAL A 65 36.78 -4.94 17.49
C VAL A 65 36.89 -3.40 17.50
N GLU A 66 37.76 -2.82 16.68
CA GLU A 66 37.86 -1.36 16.58
C GLU A 66 36.60 -0.72 15.97
N MET A 67 36.00 -1.37 14.96
CA MET A 67 34.72 -0.92 14.39
C MET A 67 33.58 -0.98 15.41
N VAL A 68 33.47 -2.06 16.19
CA VAL A 68 32.47 -2.18 17.28
C VAL A 68 32.69 -1.11 18.35
N LYS A 69 33.94 -0.77 18.70
CA LYS A 69 34.24 0.36 19.59
C LYS A 69 33.80 1.69 19.00
N GLN A 70 34.02 1.91 17.70
CA GLN A 70 33.54 3.10 17.01
C GLN A 70 32.01 3.18 17.03
N THR A 71 31.31 2.08 16.75
CA THR A 71 29.85 1.97 16.86
C THR A 71 29.34 2.35 18.25
N PHE A 72 29.94 1.83 19.33
CA PHE A 72 29.56 2.23 20.70
C PHE A 72 29.85 3.69 21.02
N ARG A 73 30.94 4.27 20.49
CA ARG A 73 31.26 5.69 20.66
C ARG A 73 30.24 6.59 19.95
N VAL A 74 29.83 6.22 18.74
CA VAL A 74 28.80 6.95 17.97
C VAL A 74 27.48 6.96 18.73
N VAL A 75 27.04 5.80 19.24
CA VAL A 75 25.83 5.70 20.07
C VAL A 75 25.96 6.49 21.38
N LEU A 76 27.11 6.44 22.05
CA LEU A 76 27.34 7.21 23.28
C LEU A 76 27.32 8.73 23.04
N ASN A 77 27.96 9.20 21.98
CA ASN A 77 27.96 10.62 21.62
C ASN A 77 26.55 11.11 21.27
N TYR A 78 25.76 10.26 20.61
CA TYR A 78 24.36 10.52 20.37
C TYR A 78 23.56 10.66 21.68
N LEU A 79 23.66 9.70 22.61
CA LEU A 79 22.95 9.78 23.89
C LEU A 79 23.34 11.02 24.70
N ARG A 80 24.61 11.43 24.64
CA ARG A 80 25.08 12.68 25.26
C ARG A 80 24.45 13.90 24.61
N HIS A 81 24.43 13.96 23.29
CA HIS A 81 23.81 15.05 22.55
C HIS A 81 22.31 15.18 22.84
N PHE A 82 21.61 14.04 22.87
CA PHE A 82 20.21 13.96 23.26
C PHE A 82 20.00 14.45 24.70
N TYR A 83 20.85 13.99 25.63
CA TYR A 83 20.79 14.39 27.03
C TYR A 83 21.00 15.91 27.20
N ASP A 84 21.99 16.48 26.51
CA ASP A 84 22.35 17.89 26.68
C ASP A 84 21.37 18.85 26.00
N LYS A 85 20.75 18.46 24.87
CA LYS A 85 19.87 19.34 24.09
C LYS A 85 18.37 19.19 24.38
N GLN A 86 17.90 18.00 24.73
CA GLN A 86 16.45 17.69 24.71
C GLN A 86 15.94 17.06 26.01
N TYR A 87 16.81 16.64 26.92
CA TYR A 87 16.41 15.96 28.17
C TYR A 87 15.87 16.92 29.24
N SER A 88 16.12 18.23 29.12
CA SER A 88 15.53 19.25 30.01
C SER A 88 14.06 19.57 29.67
N THR A 89 13.58 19.20 28.48
CA THR A 89 12.25 19.54 27.94
C THR A 89 11.30 18.34 27.78
N ILE A 90 11.61 17.19 28.41
CA ILE A 90 10.92 15.89 28.20
C ILE A 90 9.39 16.02 28.34
N LYS A 91 8.72 16.01 27.18
CA LYS A 91 7.35 15.54 26.96
C LYS A 91 7.26 14.48 25.85
N ASN A 92 8.37 14.16 25.17
CA ASN A 92 8.35 13.27 24.02
C ASN A 92 8.68 11.82 24.45
N GLU A 93 7.64 11.06 24.79
CA GLU A 93 7.72 9.65 25.21
C GLU A 93 8.33 8.75 24.10
N GLN A 94 8.12 9.08 22.83
CA GLN A 94 8.61 8.30 21.68
C GLN A 94 10.14 8.30 21.57
N ALA A 95 10.79 9.45 21.76
CA ALA A 95 12.26 9.54 21.71
C ALA A 95 12.93 8.73 22.84
N ILE A 96 12.28 8.65 24.00
CA ILE A 96 12.73 7.83 25.13
C ILE A 96 12.59 6.34 24.79
N GLU A 97 11.49 5.93 24.15
CA GLU A 97 11.29 4.56 23.69
C GLU A 97 12.33 4.15 22.64
N GLY A 98 12.60 5.01 21.65
CA GLY A 98 13.65 4.77 20.67
C GLY A 98 15.02 4.50 21.33
N ILE A 99 15.40 5.31 22.32
CA ILE A 99 16.68 5.14 23.04
C ILE A 99 16.75 3.79 23.76
N LYS A 100 15.63 3.32 24.34
CA LYS A 100 15.57 1.98 24.93
C LYS A 100 15.85 0.92 23.85
N THR A 101 15.23 1.05 22.68
CA THR A 101 15.41 0.10 21.57
C THR A 101 16.87 0.02 21.13
N ILE A 102 17.57 1.15 21.00
CA ILE A 102 19.01 1.18 20.70
C ILE A 102 19.81 0.49 21.82
N MET A 103 19.49 0.74 23.09
CA MET A 103 20.25 0.16 24.21
C MET A 103 20.01 -1.34 24.40
N VAL A 104 18.81 -1.84 24.10
CA VAL A 104 18.54 -3.28 24.05
C VAL A 104 19.37 -3.93 22.94
N LEU A 105 19.40 -3.32 21.75
CA LEU A 105 20.19 -3.77 20.60
C LEU A 105 21.70 -3.82 20.92
N VAL A 106 22.24 -2.77 21.55
CA VAL A 106 23.62 -2.74 22.06
C VAL A 106 23.89 -3.90 23.02
N GLY A 107 22.93 -4.22 23.90
CA GLY A 107 23.01 -5.33 24.84
C GLY A 107 22.98 -6.71 24.18
N GLU A 108 22.08 -6.92 23.21
CA GLU A 108 21.97 -8.18 22.46
C GLU A 108 23.19 -8.43 21.58
N ALA A 109 23.64 -7.40 20.85
CA ALA A 109 24.82 -7.47 20.00
C ALA A 109 26.09 -7.78 20.82
N ALA A 110 26.30 -7.10 21.96
CA ALA A 110 27.44 -7.35 22.83
C ALA A 110 27.42 -8.78 23.41
N LYS A 111 26.26 -9.27 23.86
CA LYS A 111 26.10 -10.64 24.37
C LYS A 111 26.37 -11.69 23.29
N LYS A 112 25.93 -11.47 22.05
CA LYS A 112 26.20 -12.39 20.94
C LYS A 112 27.68 -12.39 20.57
N LEU A 113 28.31 -11.23 20.45
CA LEU A 113 29.74 -11.14 20.17
C LEU A 113 30.60 -11.77 21.28
N ASP A 114 30.19 -11.66 22.54
CA ASP A 114 30.86 -12.34 23.66
C ASP A 114 30.79 -13.86 23.53
N LYS A 115 29.64 -14.40 23.10
CA LYS A 115 29.49 -15.85 22.84
C LYS A 115 30.38 -16.30 21.67
N TYR A 116 30.47 -15.52 20.59
CA TYR A 116 31.38 -15.81 19.47
C TYR A 116 32.86 -15.70 19.87
N THR A 117 33.23 -14.68 20.64
CA THR A 117 34.61 -14.48 21.13
C THR A 117 35.04 -15.63 22.04
N LYS A 118 34.12 -16.16 22.86
CA LYS A 118 34.34 -17.36 23.70
C LYS A 118 34.42 -18.66 22.89
N ALA A 119 33.68 -18.77 21.78
CA ALA A 119 33.65 -19.97 20.94
C ALA A 119 34.88 -20.09 20.02
N PHE A 120 35.41 -18.96 19.52
CA PHE A 120 36.48 -18.97 18.51
C PHE A 120 37.89 -18.61 19.01
N ASN A 121 38.07 -18.03 20.21
CA ASN A 121 39.40 -17.65 20.71
C ASN A 121 39.76 -18.30 22.06
N LYS A 122 40.81 -19.13 22.05
CA LYS A 122 41.58 -19.51 23.25
C LYS A 122 42.70 -18.53 23.62
N ALA A 123 42.84 -17.37 22.97
CA ALA A 123 43.83 -16.37 23.36
C ALA A 123 43.49 -14.93 22.91
N HIS A 124 43.58 -13.99 23.87
CA HIS A 124 43.91 -12.56 23.71
C HIS A 124 42.88 -11.47 23.35
N VAL A 125 41.55 -11.70 23.40
CA VAL A 125 40.59 -10.58 23.39
C VAL A 125 39.69 -10.65 24.63
N SER A 126 39.81 -9.64 25.51
CA SER A 126 38.90 -9.44 26.65
C SER A 126 37.46 -9.32 26.16
N SER A 127 36.51 -9.82 26.93
CA SER A 127 35.08 -9.84 26.56
C SER A 127 34.63 -8.46 26.06
N ILE A 128 33.81 -8.40 25.03
CA ILE A 128 33.31 -7.16 24.42
C ILE A 128 32.47 -6.35 25.41
N THR A 129 31.79 -7.02 26.36
CA THR A 129 31.16 -6.37 27.52
C THR A 129 32.15 -5.78 28.53
N GLU A 130 33.43 -6.15 28.48
CA GLU A 130 34.49 -5.56 29.32
C GLU A 130 35.12 -4.31 28.70
N LEU A 131 34.83 -4.00 27.43
CA LEU A 131 35.34 -2.83 26.73
C LEU A 131 34.94 -1.53 27.45
N ARG A 132 35.89 -0.59 27.50
CA ARG A 132 35.71 0.71 28.14
C ARG A 132 34.59 1.52 27.49
N GLU A 133 34.47 1.45 26.17
CA GLU A 133 33.44 2.11 25.37
C GLU A 133 32.03 1.60 25.71
N TYR A 134 31.88 0.27 25.83
CA TYR A 134 30.61 -0.35 26.20
C TYR A 134 30.21 -0.02 27.65
N LYS A 135 31.15 -0.13 28.60
CA LYS A 135 30.91 0.23 30.01
C LYS A 135 30.52 1.69 30.16
N LYS A 136 31.21 2.61 29.47
CA LYS A 136 30.87 4.04 29.45
C LYS A 136 29.47 4.30 28.87
N LEU A 137 29.10 3.59 27.81
CA LEU A 137 27.78 3.68 27.20
C LEU A 137 26.68 3.20 28.16
N GLN A 138 26.87 2.04 28.79
CA GLN A 138 25.95 1.51 29.79
C GLN A 138 25.84 2.41 31.02
N GLU A 139 26.96 2.83 31.60
CA GLU A 139 26.99 3.71 32.76
C GLU A 139 26.28 5.03 32.48
N PHE A 140 26.49 5.61 31.29
CA PHE A 140 25.80 6.84 30.90
C PHE A 140 24.29 6.61 30.82
N TYR A 141 23.84 5.55 30.14
CA TYR A 141 22.42 5.22 30.04
C TYR A 141 21.78 4.95 31.40
N PHE A 142 22.37 4.09 32.24
CA PHE A 142 21.80 3.74 33.54
C PHE A 142 21.78 4.92 34.52
N ASN A 143 22.85 5.72 34.57
CA ASN A 143 22.95 6.81 35.54
C ASN A 143 22.15 8.05 35.14
N ARG A 144 21.98 8.30 33.83
CA ARG A 144 21.40 9.56 33.33
C ARG A 144 20.02 9.39 32.69
N ILE A 145 19.70 8.22 32.14
CA ILE A 145 18.48 8.01 31.34
C ILE A 145 17.54 7.00 32.02
N ALA A 146 18.00 5.81 32.39
CA ALA A 146 17.17 4.71 32.89
C ALA A 146 16.47 4.98 34.23
N ARG A 147 17.06 5.80 35.12
CA ARG A 147 16.51 6.13 36.45
C ARG A 147 15.15 6.88 36.44
N LYS A 148 14.69 7.36 35.27
CA LYS A 148 13.43 8.12 35.14
C LYS A 148 12.37 7.40 34.30
N ILE A 149 12.61 6.15 33.88
CA ILE A 149 11.77 5.50 32.90
C ILE A 149 11.07 4.29 33.51
N ASP A 150 9.73 4.33 33.51
CA ASP A 150 8.90 3.23 34.00
C ASP A 150 9.08 1.96 33.15
N GLU A 151 9.22 0.83 33.84
CA GLU A 151 9.47 -0.49 33.27
C GLU A 151 8.14 -1.15 32.89
N GLY A 152 7.78 -1.13 31.61
CA GLY A 152 6.74 -2.05 31.14
C GLY A 152 6.10 -1.68 29.82
N MET A 153 6.68 -2.14 28.69
CA MET A 153 5.91 -2.45 27.48
C MET A 153 6.74 -3.23 26.44
N LEU A 154 8.05 -2.97 26.35
CA LEU A 154 8.91 -3.50 25.28
C LEU A 154 9.14 -5.03 25.33
N GLY A 155 9.24 -5.60 26.54
CA GLY A 155 9.46 -7.05 26.72
C GLY A 155 8.31 -7.90 26.18
N LYS A 156 7.07 -7.39 26.22
CA LYS A 156 5.89 -8.07 25.67
C LYS A 156 5.89 -8.07 24.14
N TRP A 157 6.47 -7.05 23.50
CA TRP A 157 6.44 -6.87 22.06
C TRP A 157 7.45 -7.77 21.33
N ILE A 158 8.69 -7.82 21.82
CA ILE A 158 9.72 -8.72 21.30
C ILE A 158 9.34 -10.19 21.56
N LEU A 159 8.82 -10.51 22.75
CA LEU A 159 8.33 -11.87 23.04
C LEU A 159 7.08 -12.25 22.25
N ALA A 160 6.15 -11.34 21.94
CA ALA A 160 4.95 -11.66 21.15
C ALA A 160 5.27 -11.90 19.66
N LEU A 161 6.24 -11.18 19.11
CA LEU A 161 6.73 -11.39 17.74
C LEU A 161 7.68 -12.59 17.65
N SER A 162 8.50 -12.86 18.68
CA SER A 162 9.44 -13.99 18.70
C SER A 162 8.82 -15.32 19.13
N SER A 163 7.78 -15.33 19.97
CA SER A 163 7.12 -16.57 20.44
C SER A 163 6.27 -17.28 19.37
N LYS A 164 5.98 -16.61 18.25
CA LYS A 164 5.31 -17.23 17.08
C LYS A 164 6.29 -17.68 15.98
N ILE A 165 7.60 -17.62 16.23
CA ILE A 165 8.64 -18.10 15.30
C ILE A 165 8.82 -19.63 15.37
N ILE A 166 8.15 -20.31 16.31
CA ILE A 166 8.09 -21.77 16.32
C ILE A 166 6.92 -22.18 15.40
N PRO A 167 7.17 -22.79 14.23
CA PRO A 167 6.09 -23.35 13.43
C PRO A 167 5.40 -24.43 14.26
N ASP A 168 4.07 -24.34 14.37
CA ASP A 168 3.25 -25.47 14.81
C ASP A 168 3.58 -26.64 13.89
N LYS A 169 4.12 -27.72 14.46
CA LYS A 169 4.74 -28.82 13.71
C LYS A 169 3.76 -29.69 12.92
N ASP A 170 2.48 -29.34 12.86
CA ASP A 170 1.41 -30.24 12.38
C ASP A 170 0.50 -29.66 11.30
N LEU A 171 1.04 -29.02 10.26
CA LEU A 171 0.29 -28.74 9.03
C LEU A 171 1.06 -29.20 7.78
N LYS A 172 1.03 -30.52 7.53
CA LYS A 172 1.37 -31.08 6.22
C LYS A 172 0.21 -30.82 5.25
N LEU A 173 0.27 -29.69 4.53
CA LEU A 173 -0.65 -29.42 3.42
C LEU A 173 -0.07 -30.02 2.13
N GLN A 174 -0.70 -31.07 1.61
CA GLN A 174 -0.52 -31.53 0.24
C GLN A 174 -1.24 -30.54 -0.70
N GLY A 175 -0.47 -29.72 -1.43
CA GLY A 175 -0.95 -28.84 -2.49
C GLY A 175 -0.05 -28.95 -3.72
N GLN A 176 -0.63 -28.81 -4.91
CA GLN A 176 0.08 -28.87 -6.20
C GLN A 176 1.24 -27.87 -6.23
N LYS A 177 2.38 -28.29 -6.78
CA LYS A 177 3.62 -27.49 -6.90
C LYS A 177 3.37 -26.25 -7.77
N GLY A 178 3.06 -25.12 -7.13
CA GLY A 178 3.16 -23.78 -7.70
C GLY A 178 4.62 -23.33 -7.79
N LEU A 179 4.88 -22.24 -8.54
CA LEU A 179 6.22 -21.69 -8.76
C LEU A 179 6.98 -21.52 -7.43
N GLN A 180 8.09 -22.24 -7.27
CA GLN A 180 8.99 -22.07 -6.14
C GLN A 180 9.52 -20.62 -6.10
N THR A 181 9.03 -19.83 -5.17
CA THR A 181 9.52 -18.48 -4.90
C THR A 181 10.90 -18.58 -4.24
N LYS A 182 11.95 -18.67 -5.07
CA LYS A 182 13.35 -18.60 -4.64
C LYS A 182 13.56 -17.34 -3.79
N HIS A 183 13.73 -17.51 -2.48
CA HIS A 183 14.30 -16.56 -1.51
C HIS A 183 14.09 -15.05 -1.78
N VAL A 184 12.84 -14.60 -1.94
CA VAL A 184 12.55 -13.16 -1.94
C VAL A 184 12.32 -12.71 -0.49
N PHE A 185 13.06 -11.68 -0.08
CA PHE A 185 12.90 -10.96 1.18
C PHE A 185 12.65 -9.49 0.88
N ILE A 186 11.76 -8.86 1.65
CA ILE A 186 11.49 -7.43 1.54
C ILE A 186 12.72 -6.65 2.03
N ASP A 187 13.10 -5.61 1.30
CA ASP A 187 14.12 -4.65 1.71
C ASP A 187 13.48 -3.32 2.17
N LEU A 188 14.15 -2.61 3.07
CA LEU A 188 13.71 -1.33 3.63
C LEU A 188 13.44 -0.29 2.52
N ASP A 189 14.21 -0.30 1.44
CA ASP A 189 14.01 0.61 0.32
C ASP A 189 12.72 0.32 -0.47
N SER A 190 12.33 -0.94 -0.63
CA SER A 190 11.03 -1.32 -1.20
C SER A 190 9.87 -0.83 -0.33
N VAL A 191 10.02 -0.87 1.00
CA VAL A 191 9.01 -0.40 1.95
C VAL A 191 8.91 1.12 1.96
N LYS A 192 10.05 1.82 1.96
CA LYS A 192 10.08 3.30 1.85
C LYS A 192 9.40 3.81 0.59
N LYS A 193 9.45 3.03 -0.50
CA LYS A 193 8.81 3.34 -1.78
C LYS A 193 7.36 2.82 -1.88
N ASP A 194 6.82 2.21 -0.82
CA ASP A 194 5.47 1.64 -0.77
C ASP A 194 5.17 0.56 -1.82
N LEU A 195 6.21 -0.08 -2.37
CA LEU A 195 6.08 -1.02 -3.49
C LEU A 195 5.64 -2.42 -3.06
N GLU A 196 6.04 -2.85 -1.87
CA GLU A 196 5.93 -4.25 -1.43
C GLU A 196 5.37 -4.38 0.00
N TYR A 197 4.69 -3.35 0.51
CA TYR A 197 4.21 -3.33 1.88
C TYR A 197 3.16 -4.44 2.17
N GLU A 198 2.43 -4.88 1.15
CA GLU A 198 1.44 -5.96 1.27
C GLU A 198 2.09 -7.26 1.76
N LEU A 199 3.39 -7.46 1.47
CA LEU A 199 4.15 -8.63 1.89
C LEU A 199 4.36 -8.71 3.42
N PHE A 200 4.12 -7.61 4.16
CA PHE A 200 4.04 -7.66 5.63
C PHE A 200 2.79 -8.39 6.13
N PHE A 201 1.72 -8.38 5.34
CA PHE A 201 0.46 -9.04 5.68
C PHE A 201 0.38 -10.45 5.06
N LEU A 202 1.15 -10.73 4.01
CA LEU A 202 1.19 -12.05 3.37
C LEU A 202 2.14 -13.05 4.05
N ARG A 203 1.89 -14.32 3.78
CA ARG A 203 2.75 -15.47 4.08
C ARG A 203 3.14 -16.20 2.80
N LYS A 204 4.32 -16.81 2.80
CA LYS A 204 4.77 -17.75 1.76
C LYS A 204 3.89 -19.00 1.77
N GLU A 205 3.99 -19.82 0.72
CA GLU A 205 3.25 -21.09 0.62
C GLU A 205 3.54 -22.03 1.79
N GLU A 206 4.76 -22.00 2.31
CA GLU A 206 5.23 -22.77 3.47
C GLU A 206 4.75 -22.19 4.83
N GLY A 207 4.08 -21.04 4.83
CA GLY A 207 3.58 -20.35 6.02
C GLY A 207 4.58 -19.39 6.69
N THR A 208 5.82 -19.32 6.20
CA THR A 208 6.84 -18.34 6.63
C THR A 208 6.52 -16.93 6.12
N ARG A 209 7.12 -15.89 6.72
CA ARG A 209 6.92 -14.48 6.33
C ARG A 209 7.92 -14.04 5.26
N PHE A 210 7.58 -12.97 4.51
CA PHE A 210 8.45 -12.36 3.50
C PHE A 210 9.45 -11.34 4.08
N PHE A 211 9.30 -10.96 5.34
CA PHE A 211 10.22 -10.06 6.04
C PHE A 211 10.95 -10.79 7.16
N SER A 212 12.14 -10.29 7.48
CA SER A 212 12.88 -10.68 8.67
C SER A 212 12.48 -9.78 9.85
N PRO A 213 12.58 -10.27 11.11
CA PRO A 213 12.45 -9.41 12.29
C PRO A 213 13.38 -8.19 12.28
N ARG A 214 14.56 -8.32 11.64
CA ARG A 214 15.51 -7.23 11.38
C ARG A 214 14.87 -6.06 10.65
N LEU A 215 14.06 -6.34 9.62
CA LEU A 215 13.42 -5.31 8.82
C LEU A 215 12.43 -4.51 9.66
N ILE A 216 11.55 -5.17 10.42
CA ILE A 216 10.58 -4.51 11.31
C ILE A 216 11.31 -3.64 12.34
N ARG A 217 12.41 -4.15 12.90
CA ARG A 217 13.25 -3.42 13.84
C ARG A 217 13.82 -2.15 13.19
N ASN A 218 14.37 -2.26 11.98
CA ASN A 218 14.90 -1.13 11.23
C ASN A 218 13.81 -0.12 10.86
N VAL A 219 12.63 -0.58 10.45
CA VAL A 219 11.47 0.28 10.16
C VAL A 219 11.06 1.07 11.41
N LYS A 220 10.95 0.42 12.58
CA LYS A 220 10.64 1.09 13.85
C LYS A 220 11.71 2.11 14.24
N LEU A 221 12.98 1.78 14.07
CA LEU A 221 14.08 2.71 14.34
C LEU A 221 14.07 3.92 13.38
N VAL A 222 13.79 3.73 12.11
CA VAL A 222 13.68 4.86 11.15
C VAL A 222 12.44 5.72 11.45
N SER A 223 11.35 5.11 11.90
CA SER A 223 10.13 5.81 12.34
C SER A 223 10.39 6.64 13.60
N ASP A 224 10.91 6.03 14.67
CA ASP A 224 11.13 6.66 15.98
C ASP A 224 12.20 7.77 15.93
N PHE A 225 13.14 7.70 14.99
CA PHE A 225 14.29 8.60 14.92
C PHE A 225 14.37 9.43 13.63
N GLY A 226 13.47 9.26 12.68
CA GLY A 226 13.46 9.97 11.39
C GLY A 226 13.52 11.49 11.55
N ASP A 227 12.79 12.01 12.54
CA ASP A 227 12.74 13.45 12.87
C ASP A 227 14.05 13.98 13.47
N TYR A 228 14.92 13.11 13.97
CA TYR A 228 16.24 13.48 14.50
C TYR A 228 17.29 13.65 13.38
N PHE A 229 17.01 13.09 12.20
CA PHE A 229 17.95 13.07 11.07
C PHE A 229 17.64 14.11 9.99
N GLY A 230 16.46 14.76 10.04
CA GLY A 230 16.06 15.86 9.16
C GLY A 230 16.00 17.21 9.89
N GLU A 231 16.27 18.31 9.19
CA GLU A 231 15.93 19.65 9.68
C GLU A 231 14.40 19.74 9.80
N ILE A 232 13.88 19.73 11.03
CA ILE A 232 12.45 19.93 11.29
C ILE A 232 12.08 21.34 10.82
N LYS A 233 11.45 21.46 9.66
CA LYS A 233 10.77 22.70 9.25
C LYS A 233 9.44 22.79 9.98
N GLU A 234 9.12 23.99 10.48
CA GLU A 234 8.05 24.28 11.45
C GLU A 234 6.59 23.96 11.03
N LYS A 235 6.35 23.40 9.83
CA LYS A 235 4.99 23.01 9.38
C LYS A 235 5.01 21.69 8.64
N GLU A 236 4.78 20.60 9.36
CA GLU A 236 4.51 19.30 8.76
C GLU A 236 3.12 19.32 8.07
N PRO A 237 3.05 19.16 6.72
CA PRO A 237 1.83 19.29 5.94
C PRO A 237 0.83 18.16 6.20
N LEU A 238 1.28 17.05 6.79
CA LEU A 238 0.50 15.84 7.04
C LEU A 238 -0.05 15.72 8.48
N THR A 239 0.21 16.71 9.35
CA THR A 239 -0.29 16.75 10.75
C THR A 239 -1.81 16.65 10.86
N SER A 240 -2.54 17.05 9.82
CA SER A 240 -4.00 17.06 9.79
C SER A 240 -4.63 15.81 9.13
N ILE A 241 -3.85 14.80 8.74
CA ILE A 241 -4.37 13.57 8.10
C ILE A 241 -5.50 12.93 8.92
N ALA A 242 -5.33 12.83 10.24
CA ALA A 242 -6.36 12.22 11.09
C ALA A 242 -7.70 12.97 11.00
N ILE A 243 -7.65 14.30 10.99
CA ILE A 243 -8.83 15.16 10.83
C ILE A 243 -9.46 14.96 9.44
N TRP A 244 -8.64 14.76 8.41
CA TRP A 244 -9.12 14.54 7.04
C TRP A 244 -9.81 13.19 6.88
N GLN A 245 -9.19 12.13 7.41
CA GLN A 245 -9.77 10.79 7.44
C GLN A 245 -11.10 10.77 8.18
N ASP A 246 -11.19 11.50 9.31
CA ASP A 246 -12.42 11.64 10.10
C ASP A 246 -13.54 12.36 9.34
N ARG A 247 -13.23 13.50 8.71
CA ARG A 247 -14.19 14.22 7.85
C ARG A 247 -14.66 13.38 6.67
N PHE A 248 -13.73 12.68 6.04
CA PHE A 248 -14.02 11.77 4.93
C PHE A 248 -14.97 10.65 5.39
N ALA A 249 -14.65 9.97 6.50
CA ALA A 249 -15.49 8.92 7.08
C ALA A 249 -16.91 9.41 7.40
N HIS A 250 -17.04 10.58 8.04
CA HIS A 250 -18.32 11.21 8.33
C HIS A 250 -19.15 11.46 7.05
N MET A 251 -18.52 11.98 5.99
CA MET A 251 -19.24 12.24 4.73
C MET A 251 -19.68 10.93 4.05
N CYS A 252 -18.82 9.93 4.05
CA CYS A 252 -19.14 8.60 3.52
C CYS A 252 -20.35 8.02 4.25
N ALA A 253 -20.34 8.05 5.59
CA ALA A 253 -21.46 7.58 6.41
C ALA A 253 -22.74 8.37 6.13
N LYS A 254 -22.66 9.70 5.99
CA LYS A 254 -23.82 10.54 5.67
C LYS A 254 -24.47 10.16 4.35
N ASN A 255 -23.68 9.94 3.30
CA ASN A 255 -24.18 9.57 1.98
C ASN A 255 -24.80 8.17 2.00
N MET A 256 -24.16 7.22 2.69
CA MET A 256 -24.71 5.87 2.87
C MET A 256 -26.02 5.86 3.66
N VAL A 257 -26.10 6.54 4.80
CA VAL A 257 -27.33 6.63 5.60
C VAL A 257 -28.46 7.29 4.81
N GLY A 258 -28.15 8.33 4.03
CA GLY A 258 -29.09 8.95 3.11
C GLY A 258 -29.69 7.96 2.11
N ALA A 259 -28.85 7.15 1.47
CA ALA A 259 -29.28 6.13 0.50
C ALA A 259 -30.02 4.94 1.14
N LEU A 260 -29.68 4.59 2.39
CA LEU A 260 -30.20 3.43 3.10
C LEU A 260 -31.43 3.73 3.97
N ARG A 261 -31.92 4.97 3.98
CA ARG A 261 -32.96 5.43 4.93
C ARG A 261 -34.19 4.52 4.97
N LEU A 262 -34.69 4.06 3.83
CA LEU A 262 -35.87 3.19 3.75
C LEU A 262 -35.58 1.81 4.33
N GLN A 263 -34.42 1.24 4.01
CA GLN A 263 -33.98 -0.08 4.45
C GLN A 263 -33.69 -0.09 5.95
N ILE A 264 -33.08 0.98 6.48
CA ILE A 264 -32.85 1.17 7.92
C ILE A 264 -34.19 1.21 8.66
N ASN A 265 -35.16 1.99 8.18
CA ASN A 265 -36.48 2.07 8.80
C ASN A 265 -37.21 0.72 8.79
N ASN A 266 -37.14 0.00 7.67
CA ASN A 266 -37.73 -1.34 7.56
C ASN A 266 -37.03 -2.35 8.48
N PHE A 267 -35.71 -2.30 8.55
CA PHE A 267 -34.92 -3.14 9.45
C PHE A 267 -35.36 -2.93 10.90
N TYR A 268 -35.39 -1.70 11.41
CA TYR A 268 -35.79 -1.46 12.80
C TYR A 268 -37.25 -1.82 13.08
N ARG A 269 -38.15 -1.66 12.10
CA ARG A 269 -39.55 -2.07 12.26
C ARG A 269 -39.71 -3.59 12.43
N GLU A 270 -38.99 -4.38 11.64
CA GLU A 270 -39.15 -5.85 11.60
C GLU A 270 -38.24 -6.55 12.63
N SER A 271 -37.03 -6.03 12.88
CA SER A 271 -36.03 -6.65 13.75
C SER A 271 -36.24 -6.41 15.25
N MET A 272 -37.01 -5.39 15.63
CA MET A 272 -37.21 -5.01 17.04
C MET A 272 -37.73 -6.14 17.94
N GLN A 273 -38.46 -7.09 17.36
CA GLN A 273 -39.07 -8.23 18.03
C GLN A 273 -38.16 -9.47 18.08
N HIS A 274 -37.00 -9.42 17.42
CA HIS A 274 -36.11 -10.57 17.21
C HIS A 274 -34.67 -10.27 17.65
N ARG A 275 -34.51 -9.62 18.80
CA ARG A 275 -33.20 -9.22 19.34
C ARG A 275 -32.28 -10.39 19.69
N ASP A 276 -32.86 -11.56 19.94
CA ASP A 276 -32.11 -12.78 20.26
C ASP A 276 -31.47 -13.45 19.02
N ASN A 277 -31.77 -12.94 17.81
CA ASN A 277 -31.15 -13.44 16.59
C ASN A 277 -29.77 -12.80 16.38
N GLU A 278 -28.75 -13.62 16.18
CA GLU A 278 -27.34 -13.19 16.07
C GLU A 278 -27.11 -12.27 14.86
N LEU A 279 -27.73 -12.57 13.71
CA LEU A 279 -27.64 -11.72 12.52
C LEU A 279 -28.33 -10.37 12.71
N VAL A 280 -29.47 -10.34 13.39
CA VAL A 280 -30.14 -9.08 13.79
C VAL A 280 -29.22 -8.25 14.67
N GLU A 281 -28.61 -8.85 15.69
CA GLU A 281 -27.72 -8.14 16.60
C GLU A 281 -26.50 -7.56 15.88
N SER A 282 -25.84 -8.36 15.04
CA SER A 282 -24.65 -7.94 14.29
C SER A 282 -24.96 -6.83 13.27
N LEU A 283 -26.05 -6.96 12.50
CA LEU A 283 -26.47 -5.91 11.56
C LEU A 283 -26.91 -4.63 12.30
N ASN A 284 -27.52 -4.76 13.47
CA ASN A 284 -27.87 -3.61 14.31
C ASN A 284 -26.62 -2.86 14.79
N LYS A 285 -25.56 -3.58 15.22
CA LYS A 285 -24.27 -2.96 15.57
C LYS A 285 -23.67 -2.20 14.38
N ALA A 286 -23.67 -2.81 13.19
CA ALA A 286 -23.19 -2.16 11.98
C ALA A 286 -23.99 -0.87 11.67
N LEU A 287 -25.32 -0.95 11.62
CA LEU A 287 -26.17 0.22 11.35
C LEU A 287 -26.03 1.32 12.40
N MET A 288 -25.91 0.96 13.68
CA MET A 288 -25.70 1.93 14.76
C MET A 288 -24.36 2.65 14.62
N ALA A 289 -23.28 1.90 14.38
CA ALA A 289 -21.96 2.48 14.15
C ALA A 289 -21.96 3.43 12.94
N LEU A 290 -22.65 3.06 11.85
CA LEU A 290 -22.81 3.92 10.67
C LEU A 290 -23.57 5.22 10.98
N MET A 291 -24.68 5.13 11.74
CA MET A 291 -25.44 6.32 12.15
C MET A 291 -24.66 7.22 13.12
N LEU A 292 -23.88 6.65 14.03
CA LEU A 292 -23.01 7.40 14.93
C LEU A 292 -21.87 8.09 14.18
N CYS A 293 -21.30 7.44 13.16
CA CYS A 293 -20.32 8.07 12.26
C CYS A 293 -20.91 9.24 11.46
N CYS A 294 -22.22 9.21 11.17
CA CYS A 294 -22.93 10.31 10.49
C CYS A 294 -23.20 11.51 11.41
N ASN A 295 -22.98 11.40 12.72
CA ASN A 295 -23.27 12.48 13.66
C ASN A 295 -22.12 13.51 13.68
N PRO A 296 -22.36 14.79 13.32
CA PRO A 296 -21.31 15.81 13.33
C PRO A 296 -20.69 16.05 14.72
N HIS A 297 -21.39 15.73 15.81
CA HIS A 297 -20.84 15.83 17.16
C HIS A 297 -19.67 14.86 17.42
N ASN A 298 -19.56 13.79 16.64
CA ASN A 298 -18.48 12.81 16.74
C ASN A 298 -17.27 13.14 15.85
N LEU A 299 -17.24 14.33 15.23
CA LEU A 299 -16.05 14.77 14.50
C LEU A 299 -14.92 15.13 15.49
N ILE A 300 -13.66 14.80 15.14
CA ILE A 300 -12.47 14.98 15.99
C ILE A 300 -12.37 16.39 16.60
N HIS A 301 -12.72 17.43 15.83
CA HIS A 301 -12.64 18.83 16.29
C HIS A 301 -13.59 19.15 17.47
N ASN A 302 -14.61 18.31 17.70
CA ASN A 302 -15.54 18.42 18.82
C ASN A 302 -15.06 17.64 20.05
N LEU A 303 -13.87 17.03 20.01
CA LEU A 303 -13.26 16.24 21.09
C LEU A 303 -14.20 15.13 21.65
N PRO A 304 -14.76 14.27 20.79
CA PRO A 304 -15.63 13.18 21.24
C PRO A 304 -14.82 12.08 21.94
N ILE A 305 -15.51 11.21 22.69
CA ILE A 305 -14.90 10.01 23.28
C ILE A 305 -14.43 9.04 22.19
N LYS A 306 -15.18 8.97 21.08
CA LYS A 306 -14.87 8.15 19.90
C LYS A 306 -15.21 8.96 18.65
N ASP A 307 -14.28 9.00 17.71
CA ASP A 307 -14.41 9.81 16.50
C ASP A 307 -15.15 9.09 15.36
N CYS A 308 -15.50 9.83 14.30
CA CYS A 308 -16.21 9.28 13.14
C CYS A 308 -15.35 8.25 12.40
N ARG A 309 -14.03 8.47 12.30
CA ARG A 309 -13.11 7.48 11.71
C ARG A 309 -13.23 6.13 12.40
N ASP A 310 -13.20 6.10 13.72
CA ASP A 310 -13.25 4.88 14.50
C ASP A 310 -14.64 4.22 14.45
N TYR A 311 -15.73 5.01 14.47
CA TYR A 311 -17.09 4.48 14.24
C TYR A 311 -17.24 3.87 12.84
N PHE A 312 -16.60 4.44 11.82
CA PHE A 312 -16.63 3.89 10.48
C PHE A 312 -15.81 2.59 10.37
N CYS A 313 -14.70 2.49 11.10
CA CYS A 313 -13.96 1.23 11.27
C CYS A 313 -14.83 0.15 11.93
N ASP A 314 -15.51 0.48 13.04
CA ASP A 314 -16.45 -0.43 13.70
C ASP A 314 -17.56 -0.89 12.76
N PHE A 315 -18.16 0.03 12.00
CA PHE A 315 -19.20 -0.29 11.03
C PHE A 315 -18.74 -1.37 10.04
N ARG A 316 -17.56 -1.20 9.44
CA ARG A 316 -17.00 -2.17 8.50
C ARG A 316 -16.72 -3.51 9.16
N HIS A 317 -16.19 -3.49 10.38
CA HIS A 317 -15.94 -4.71 11.15
C HIS A 317 -17.23 -5.48 11.45
N PHE A 318 -18.24 -4.81 11.99
CA PHE A 318 -19.54 -5.43 12.30
C PHE A 318 -20.27 -5.91 11.06
N LEU A 319 -20.17 -5.19 9.92
CA LEU A 319 -20.71 -5.67 8.66
C LEU A 319 -20.02 -6.97 8.25
N ARG A 320 -18.69 -7.05 8.33
CA ARG A 320 -17.97 -8.27 8.01
C ARG A 320 -18.36 -9.43 8.91
N GLU A 321 -18.47 -9.18 10.21
CA GLU A 321 -18.97 -10.18 11.16
C GLU A 321 -20.35 -10.68 10.72
N SER A 322 -21.29 -9.78 10.43
CA SER A 322 -22.63 -10.12 9.94
C SER A 322 -22.60 -11.03 8.71
N LEU A 323 -21.73 -10.72 7.74
CA LEU A 323 -21.60 -11.48 6.49
C LEU A 323 -20.87 -12.81 6.66
N SER A 324 -20.14 -12.99 7.76
CA SER A 324 -19.47 -14.25 8.10
C SER A 324 -20.35 -15.21 8.91
N LEU A 325 -21.50 -14.73 9.41
CA LEU A 325 -22.40 -15.55 10.22
C LEU A 325 -23.00 -16.70 9.41
N ILE A 326 -23.11 -17.85 10.07
CA ILE A 326 -23.69 -19.07 9.49
C ILE A 326 -25.14 -18.80 9.05
N GLU A 327 -25.89 -18.00 9.79
CA GLU A 327 -27.27 -17.63 9.45
C GLU A 327 -27.36 -16.91 8.11
N TYR A 328 -26.47 -15.95 7.84
CA TYR A 328 -26.41 -15.25 6.56
C TYR A 328 -26.08 -16.21 5.41
N HIS A 329 -25.07 -17.07 5.59
CA HIS A 329 -24.71 -18.05 4.57
C HIS A 329 -25.85 -19.05 4.29
N LYS A 330 -26.57 -19.51 5.32
CA LYS A 330 -27.78 -20.34 5.14
C LYS A 330 -28.83 -19.64 4.29
N MET A 331 -29.07 -18.34 4.50
CA MET A 331 -30.02 -17.55 3.71
C MET A 331 -29.58 -17.35 2.25
N ILE A 332 -28.28 -17.30 1.97
CA ILE A 332 -27.77 -17.26 0.60
C ILE A 332 -27.94 -18.62 -0.09
N THR A 333 -27.51 -19.70 0.56
CA THR A 333 -27.55 -21.05 -0.01
C THR A 333 -28.98 -21.55 -0.19
N TYR A 334 -29.87 -21.20 0.75
CA TYR A 334 -31.28 -21.55 0.73
C TYR A 334 -32.12 -20.26 0.84
N PRO A 335 -32.37 -19.57 -0.29
CA PRO A 335 -33.10 -18.31 -0.30
C PRO A 335 -34.43 -18.41 0.45
N PRO A 336 -34.71 -17.49 1.39
CA PRO A 336 -35.92 -17.56 2.18
C PRO A 336 -37.17 -17.43 1.31
N LYS A 337 -38.24 -18.15 1.67
CA LYS A 337 -39.55 -17.97 1.02
C LYS A 337 -39.99 -16.51 1.19
N LYS A 338 -40.65 -15.94 0.18
CA LYS A 338 -41.19 -14.57 0.21
C LYS A 338 -42.12 -14.28 1.40
N SER A 339 -42.66 -15.32 2.03
CA SER A 339 -43.47 -15.22 3.25
C SER A 339 -42.68 -14.90 4.52
N SER A 340 -41.36 -15.15 4.54
CA SER A 340 -40.49 -14.83 5.68
C SER A 340 -40.05 -13.38 5.61
N LYS A 341 -40.85 -12.48 6.19
CA LYS A 341 -40.59 -11.03 6.20
C LYS A 341 -39.23 -10.69 6.82
N LEU A 342 -38.91 -11.29 7.99
CA LEU A 342 -37.66 -11.04 8.70
C LEU A 342 -36.45 -11.44 7.85
N ALA A 343 -36.40 -12.68 7.35
CA ALA A 343 -35.24 -13.17 6.60
C ALA A 343 -35.01 -12.35 5.30
N MET A 344 -36.08 -11.98 4.60
CA MET A 344 -35.99 -11.07 3.45
C MET A 344 -35.50 -9.68 3.86
N CYS A 345 -35.97 -9.16 4.99
CA CYS A 345 -35.52 -7.86 5.50
C CYS A 345 -34.01 -7.89 5.84
N LEU A 346 -33.53 -8.91 6.54
CA LEU A 346 -32.11 -9.04 6.90
C LEU A 346 -31.21 -9.14 5.66
N LEU A 347 -31.60 -9.99 4.70
CA LEU A 347 -30.85 -10.17 3.46
C LEU A 347 -30.82 -8.88 2.63
N ASN A 348 -31.97 -8.21 2.47
CA ASN A 348 -32.06 -6.95 1.74
C ASN A 348 -31.26 -5.85 2.41
N THR A 349 -31.27 -5.78 3.75
CA THR A 349 -30.47 -4.80 4.51
C THR A 349 -28.98 -5.04 4.30
N ALA A 350 -28.50 -6.27 4.49
CA ALA A 350 -27.09 -6.62 4.28
C ALA A 350 -26.62 -6.29 2.85
N HIS A 351 -27.38 -6.70 1.83
CA HIS A 351 -27.07 -6.42 0.43
C HIS A 351 -27.15 -4.93 0.09
N SER A 352 -28.12 -4.20 0.64
CA SER A 352 -28.23 -2.76 0.43
C SER A 352 -27.05 -2.01 1.05
N ILE A 353 -26.60 -2.42 2.25
CA ILE A 353 -25.39 -1.85 2.87
C ILE A 353 -24.17 -2.09 1.97
N CYS A 354 -23.98 -3.33 1.49
CA CYS A 354 -22.89 -3.65 0.57
C CYS A 354 -22.97 -2.81 -0.71
N LEU A 355 -24.17 -2.64 -1.28
CA LEU A 355 -24.40 -1.76 -2.43
C LEU A 355 -23.98 -0.32 -2.14
N ALA A 356 -24.38 0.23 -1.00
CA ALA A 356 -24.05 1.59 -0.60
C ALA A 356 -22.54 1.80 -0.41
N ILE A 357 -21.81 0.83 0.14
CA ILE A 357 -20.34 0.92 0.27
C ILE A 357 -19.67 1.09 -1.09
N TYR A 358 -20.12 0.35 -2.11
CA TYR A 358 -19.47 0.40 -3.41
C TYR A 358 -19.89 1.58 -4.26
N THR A 359 -21.12 2.11 -4.10
CA THR A 359 -21.67 3.11 -5.04
C THR A 359 -21.97 4.48 -4.45
N GLN A 360 -22.12 4.60 -3.12
CA GLN A 360 -22.56 5.84 -2.45
C GLN A 360 -21.44 6.50 -1.62
N VAL A 361 -20.28 5.86 -1.53
CA VAL A 361 -19.13 6.43 -0.84
C VAL A 361 -18.54 7.51 -1.73
N SER A 362 -18.89 8.75 -1.41
CA SER A 362 -18.35 9.96 -2.02
C SER A 362 -17.95 10.93 -0.91
N GLY A 363 -16.74 11.48 -1.03
CA GLY A 363 -16.14 12.30 0.02
C GLY A 363 -14.89 13.04 -0.41
N LEU A 364 -14.22 12.55 -1.46
CA LEU A 364 -13.00 13.15 -2.02
C LEU A 364 -13.17 14.61 -2.44
N GLN A 365 -14.34 14.99 -2.98
CA GLN A 365 -14.63 16.38 -3.35
C GLN A 365 -14.56 17.36 -2.17
N ASN A 366 -14.80 16.91 -0.93
CA ASN A 366 -14.67 17.77 0.25
C ASN A 366 -13.21 17.89 0.73
N LEU A 367 -12.29 17.11 0.15
CA LEU A 367 -10.85 17.22 0.38
C LEU A 367 -10.18 18.15 -0.64
N THR A 368 -10.87 18.56 -1.71
CA THR A 368 -10.33 19.41 -2.78
C THR A 368 -9.67 20.69 -2.23
N GLY A 369 -10.33 21.42 -1.34
CA GLY A 369 -9.75 22.63 -0.76
C GLY A 369 -8.47 22.39 0.06
N LEU A 370 -8.31 21.18 0.61
CA LEU A 370 -7.10 20.77 1.32
C LEU A 370 -5.99 20.39 0.33
N ILE A 371 -6.32 19.62 -0.71
CA ILE A 371 -5.40 19.26 -1.80
C ILE A 371 -4.84 20.52 -2.44
N HIS A 372 -5.69 21.50 -2.75
CA HIS A 372 -5.26 22.80 -3.28
C HIS A 372 -4.35 23.56 -2.31
N GLY A 373 -4.66 23.53 -1.01
CA GLY A 373 -3.78 24.09 0.02
C GLY A 373 -2.39 23.43 0.04
N MET A 374 -2.32 22.10 -0.12
CA MET A 374 -1.06 21.36 -0.18
C MET A 374 -0.27 21.67 -1.47
N ILE A 375 -0.95 21.71 -2.62
CA ILE A 375 -0.33 22.07 -3.91
C ILE A 375 0.24 23.49 -3.83
N GLN A 376 -0.53 24.44 -3.27
CA GLN A 376 -0.08 25.82 -3.10
C GLN A 376 1.13 25.91 -2.14
N GLN A 377 1.11 25.17 -1.04
CA GLN A 377 2.26 25.06 -0.13
C GLN A 377 3.49 24.51 -0.85
N ALA A 378 3.33 23.42 -1.62
CA ALA A 378 4.41 22.79 -2.37
C ALA A 378 5.05 23.74 -3.39
N HIS A 379 4.24 24.57 -4.08
CA HIS A 379 4.74 25.59 -5.00
C HIS A 379 5.43 26.76 -4.31
N ASN A 380 4.98 27.13 -3.11
CA ASN A 380 5.62 28.21 -2.35
C ASN A 380 7.04 27.88 -1.89
N GLU A 381 7.36 26.59 -1.72
CA GLU A 381 8.70 26.11 -1.37
C GLU A 381 9.69 26.10 -2.56
N ARG A 382 9.23 26.36 -3.79
CA ARG A 382 10.07 26.42 -5.00
C ARG A 382 10.59 27.83 -5.27
N SER A 383 11.75 27.90 -5.95
CA SER A 383 12.41 29.15 -6.34
C SER A 383 11.58 30.00 -7.32
N ASP A 384 11.76 31.32 -7.28
CA ASP A 384 11.01 32.28 -8.10
C ASP A 384 11.22 32.12 -9.62
N GLU A 385 12.32 31.48 -10.03
CA GLU A 385 12.61 31.14 -11.42
C GLU A 385 11.68 30.03 -11.95
N HIS A 386 11.32 29.07 -11.09
CA HIS A 386 10.32 28.04 -11.42
C HIS A 386 8.91 28.63 -11.52
N LYS A 387 8.54 29.58 -10.64
CA LYS A 387 7.24 30.27 -10.69
C LYS A 387 7.02 31.03 -12.00
N LYS A 388 8.08 31.66 -12.54
CA LYS A 388 8.02 32.36 -13.84
C LYS A 388 7.91 31.44 -15.06
N ASN A 389 8.40 30.20 -14.99
CA ASN A 389 8.22 29.22 -16.05
C ASN A 389 6.80 28.62 -16.06
N ILE A 390 6.15 28.55 -14.88
CA ILE A 390 4.77 28.08 -14.71
C ILE A 390 3.78 29.03 -15.39
N GLU A 391 3.90 30.35 -15.18
CA GLU A 391 3.00 31.34 -15.80
C GLU A 391 3.07 31.36 -17.35
N LYS A 392 4.18 30.86 -17.92
CA LYS A 392 4.41 30.84 -19.38
C LYS A 392 3.82 29.61 -20.07
N SER A 393 3.55 28.53 -19.34
CA SER A 393 3.07 27.27 -19.90
C SER A 393 1.57 27.10 -19.63
N ARG A 394 0.74 27.23 -20.67
CA ARG A 394 -0.73 27.03 -20.57
C ARG A 394 -1.20 25.59 -20.80
N GLU A 395 -0.28 24.64 -20.99
CA GLU A 395 -0.63 23.25 -21.29
C GLU A 395 -0.86 22.44 -20.01
N LEU A 396 -1.92 21.63 -20.00
CA LEU A 396 -2.33 20.80 -18.86
C LEU A 396 -1.19 19.89 -18.36
N TRP A 397 -0.50 19.21 -19.27
CA TRP A 397 0.59 18.29 -18.94
C TRP A 397 1.70 18.97 -18.14
N ASN A 398 2.10 20.17 -18.55
CA ASN A 398 3.14 20.92 -17.84
C ASN A 398 2.68 21.33 -16.45
N GLY A 399 1.39 21.67 -16.27
CA GLY A 399 0.80 21.91 -14.95
C GLY A 399 0.93 20.67 -14.05
N LEU A 400 0.42 19.53 -14.52
CA LEU A 400 0.44 18.27 -13.77
C LEU A 400 1.87 17.80 -13.44
N ALA A 401 2.79 17.88 -14.40
CA ALA A 401 4.20 17.51 -14.18
C ALA A 401 4.86 18.40 -13.11
N ASN A 402 4.52 19.69 -13.11
CA ASN A 402 5.02 20.64 -12.11
C ASN A 402 4.43 20.38 -10.73
N ASP A 403 3.12 20.15 -10.63
CA ASP A 403 2.43 19.83 -9.39
C ASP A 403 2.99 18.53 -8.79
N TYR A 404 3.14 17.48 -9.60
CA TYR A 404 3.75 16.22 -9.18
C TYR A 404 5.17 16.43 -8.63
N ALA A 405 6.00 17.19 -9.36
CA ALA A 405 7.36 17.44 -8.94
C ALA A 405 7.43 18.32 -7.67
N ALA A 406 6.48 19.24 -7.48
CA ALA A 406 6.39 20.08 -6.28
C ALA A 406 5.95 19.25 -5.07
N MET A 407 4.86 18.51 -5.20
CA MET A 407 4.32 17.60 -4.19
C MET A 407 5.34 16.53 -3.81
N SER A 408 6.07 15.96 -4.78
CA SER A 408 7.14 15.00 -4.52
C SER A 408 8.25 15.59 -3.64
N THR A 409 8.63 16.86 -3.85
CA THR A 409 9.64 17.53 -3.03
C THR A 409 9.12 17.79 -1.62
N LEU A 410 7.86 18.21 -1.48
CA LEU A 410 7.22 18.43 -0.19
C LEU A 410 7.12 17.12 0.61
N LEU A 411 6.59 16.06 0.00
CA LEU A 411 6.36 14.77 0.66
C LEU A 411 7.66 14.01 0.98
N LYS A 412 8.73 14.19 0.20
CA LYS A 412 10.06 13.63 0.52
C LYS A 412 10.65 14.14 1.84
N GLN A 413 10.18 15.29 2.34
CA GLN A 413 10.57 15.81 3.64
C GLN A 413 9.94 14.99 4.79
N HIS A 414 8.94 14.14 4.50
CA HIS A 414 8.19 13.35 5.49
C HIS A 414 8.15 11.85 5.12
N PRO A 415 9.31 11.16 5.03
CA PRO A 415 9.40 9.79 4.53
C PRO A 415 8.82 8.72 5.48
N SER A 416 8.51 9.08 6.73
CA SER A 416 8.05 8.15 7.77
C SER A 416 6.57 7.77 7.66
N GLY A 417 5.76 8.48 6.86
CA GLY A 417 4.30 8.25 6.78
C GLY A 417 3.89 6.79 6.46
N PRO A 418 4.34 6.20 5.33
CA PRO A 418 4.04 4.80 5.00
C PRO A 418 4.56 3.81 6.05
N LEU A 419 5.76 4.06 6.58
CA LEU A 419 6.38 3.23 7.62
C LEU A 419 5.56 3.22 8.91
N ASN A 420 5.10 4.40 9.35
CA ASN A 420 4.26 4.57 10.54
C ASN A 420 2.91 3.87 10.35
N LYS A 421 2.31 3.93 9.16
CA LYS A 421 1.06 3.23 8.86
C LYS A 421 1.21 1.71 9.01
N ILE A 422 2.30 1.14 8.49
CA ILE A 422 2.59 -0.29 8.60
C ILE A 422 2.81 -0.68 10.06
N LEU A 423 3.62 0.10 10.80
CA LEU A 423 3.89 -0.15 12.22
C LEU A 423 2.60 -0.10 13.06
N ASN A 424 1.78 0.94 12.90
CA ASN A 424 0.51 1.06 13.62
C ASN A 424 -0.41 -0.13 13.30
N SER A 425 -0.49 -0.54 12.04
CA SER A 425 -1.30 -1.68 11.63
C SER A 425 -0.83 -3.01 12.24
N LEU A 426 0.50 -3.18 12.38
CA LEU A 426 1.09 -4.35 13.04
C LEU A 426 0.95 -4.29 14.58
N GLU A 427 1.08 -3.11 15.18
CA GLU A 427 0.94 -2.86 16.62
C GLU A 427 -0.47 -3.09 17.13
N GLU A 428 -1.48 -2.64 16.39
CA GLU A 428 -2.89 -2.85 16.73
C GLU A 428 -3.30 -4.33 16.65
N GLY A 429 -2.56 -5.16 15.90
CA GLY A 429 -2.80 -6.60 15.76
C GLY A 429 -4.14 -6.97 15.11
N ARG A 430 -4.88 -5.98 14.61
CA ARG A 430 -6.22 -6.11 14.03
C ARG A 430 -6.21 -6.71 12.63
N ILE A 431 -5.12 -6.51 11.87
CA ILE A 431 -5.03 -6.90 10.45
C ILE A 431 -3.89 -7.92 10.30
N ARG A 432 -4.26 -9.17 9.97
CA ARG A 432 -3.31 -10.29 9.80
C ARG A 432 -3.14 -10.74 8.36
N GLU A 433 -4.05 -10.29 7.51
CA GLU A 433 -4.14 -10.61 6.08
C GLU A 433 -4.19 -9.32 5.29
N PHE A 434 -3.77 -9.37 4.03
CA PHE A 434 -3.91 -8.24 3.13
C PHE A 434 -5.38 -8.12 2.74
N ASP A 435 -6.04 -7.06 3.20
CA ASP A 435 -7.42 -6.72 2.86
C ASP A 435 -7.53 -5.20 2.76
N PRO A 436 -7.49 -4.64 1.53
CA PRO A 436 -7.53 -3.20 1.33
C PRO A 436 -8.74 -2.53 2.00
N LEU A 437 -9.92 -3.18 1.94
CA LEU A 437 -11.15 -2.62 2.48
C LEU A 437 -11.08 -2.47 4.00
N MET A 438 -10.51 -3.44 4.71
CA MET A 438 -10.30 -3.35 6.17
C MET A 438 -9.13 -2.43 6.53
N GLN A 439 -8.16 -2.26 5.64
CA GLN A 439 -7.00 -1.37 5.82
C GLN A 439 -7.32 0.14 5.63
N GLY A 440 -8.59 0.51 5.54
CA GLY A 440 -8.99 1.92 5.39
C GLY A 440 -9.22 2.35 3.95
N ASN A 441 -8.93 1.50 2.96
CA ASN A 441 -9.08 1.82 1.56
C ASN A 441 -10.51 1.54 1.12
N VAL A 442 -11.34 2.57 0.98
CA VAL A 442 -12.76 2.40 0.61
C VAL A 442 -13.02 2.79 -0.84
N PRO A 443 -14.01 2.17 -1.49
CA PRO A 443 -14.51 2.58 -2.80
C PRO A 443 -14.82 4.07 -2.86
N SER A 444 -14.63 4.69 -4.03
CA SER A 444 -15.07 6.08 -4.24
C SER A 444 -15.53 6.31 -5.67
N GLN A 445 -16.51 7.19 -5.86
CA GLN A 445 -16.91 7.61 -7.20
C GLN A 445 -15.87 8.54 -7.82
N LEU A 446 -15.47 8.23 -9.06
CA LEU A 446 -14.57 9.06 -9.86
C LEU A 446 -15.37 10.07 -10.68
N PHE A 447 -16.16 9.59 -11.63
CA PHE A 447 -17.00 10.42 -12.49
C PHE A 447 -18.22 9.63 -12.99
N THR A 448 -19.10 10.28 -13.75
CA THR A 448 -20.26 9.63 -14.38
C THR A 448 -20.26 9.97 -15.86
N LEU A 449 -20.36 8.94 -16.70
CA LEU A 449 -20.51 9.06 -18.14
C LEU A 449 -21.99 8.95 -18.51
N TYR A 450 -22.48 9.89 -19.31
CA TYR A 450 -23.80 9.81 -19.91
C TYR A 450 -23.67 9.40 -21.37
N ALA A 451 -23.92 8.13 -21.65
CA ALA A 451 -23.88 7.56 -22.99
C ALA A 451 -25.31 7.37 -23.50
N GLN A 452 -25.77 8.28 -24.37
CA GLN A 452 -27.16 8.34 -24.84
C GLN A 452 -28.15 8.49 -23.68
N GLN A 453 -28.95 7.46 -23.37
CA GLN A 453 -29.89 7.44 -22.24
C GLN A 453 -29.31 6.72 -21.01
N ASN A 454 -28.13 6.12 -21.13
CA ASN A 454 -27.54 5.32 -20.06
C ASN A 454 -26.61 6.18 -19.20
N LYS A 455 -26.81 6.10 -17.89
CA LYS A 455 -25.91 6.68 -16.88
C LYS A 455 -24.95 5.59 -16.41
N ILE A 456 -23.66 5.77 -16.64
CA ILE A 456 -22.61 4.81 -16.27
C ILE A 456 -21.74 5.45 -15.19
N MET A 457 -21.66 4.82 -14.02
CA MET A 457 -20.86 5.30 -12.90
C MET A 457 -19.46 4.71 -12.96
N PHE A 458 -18.43 5.57 -12.98
CA PHE A 458 -17.03 5.15 -12.89
C PHE A 458 -16.56 5.27 -11.45
N LEU A 459 -16.08 4.17 -10.90
CA LEU A 459 -15.75 4.02 -9.49
C LEU A 459 -14.33 3.50 -9.34
N ARG A 460 -13.62 4.01 -8.34
CA ARG A 460 -12.34 3.49 -7.85
C ARG A 460 -12.64 2.43 -6.81
N TRP A 461 -12.20 1.20 -7.06
CA TRP A 461 -12.39 0.09 -6.13
C TRP A 461 -11.06 -0.52 -5.76
N PRO A 462 -10.66 -0.53 -4.48
CA PRO A 462 -9.51 -1.33 -4.09
C PRO A 462 -9.74 -2.81 -4.44
N SER A 463 -8.68 -3.60 -4.56
CA SER A 463 -8.81 -5.02 -4.89
C SER A 463 -9.86 -5.68 -3.97
N PRO A 464 -10.94 -6.28 -4.51
CA PRO A 464 -12.02 -6.87 -3.71
C PRO A 464 -11.63 -8.25 -3.16
N THR A 465 -10.37 -8.38 -2.77
CA THR A 465 -9.74 -9.62 -2.35
C THR A 465 -9.22 -9.50 -0.92
N LYS A 466 -9.20 -10.63 -0.23
CA LYS A 466 -8.42 -10.82 0.99
C LYS A 466 -7.44 -11.96 0.79
N GLN A 467 -6.24 -11.79 1.33
CA GLN A 467 -5.13 -12.71 1.09
C GLN A 467 -4.24 -12.83 2.34
N GLU A 468 -4.19 -14.03 2.93
CA GLU A 468 -3.20 -14.35 3.99
C GLU A 468 -1.97 -15.05 3.42
N PHE A 469 -2.15 -15.94 2.43
CA PHE A 469 -1.05 -16.67 1.79
C PHE A 469 -0.90 -16.22 0.34
N ILE A 470 0.33 -16.20 -0.16
CA ILE A 470 0.63 -15.74 -1.53
C ILE A 470 -0.18 -16.47 -2.61
N ASN A 471 -0.53 -17.73 -2.37
CA ASN A 471 -1.29 -18.58 -3.28
C ASN A 471 -2.75 -18.82 -2.87
N LYS A 472 -3.25 -18.19 -1.80
CA LYS A 472 -4.64 -18.33 -1.34
C LYS A 472 -5.31 -16.97 -1.25
N VAL A 473 -6.15 -16.70 -2.24
CA VAL A 473 -6.94 -15.47 -2.32
C VAL A 473 -8.41 -15.82 -2.25
N ALA A 474 -9.18 -15.01 -1.52
CA ALA A 474 -10.63 -15.09 -1.53
C ALA A 474 -11.23 -13.72 -1.89
N ILE A 475 -12.33 -13.74 -2.64
CA ILE A 475 -13.15 -12.53 -2.83
C ILE A 475 -13.90 -12.25 -1.52
N ILE A 476 -13.86 -11.00 -1.08
CA ILE A 476 -14.50 -10.56 0.17
C ILE A 476 -16.03 -10.62 0.06
N ASP A 477 -16.70 -10.87 1.18
CA ASP A 477 -18.15 -11.13 1.17
C ASP A 477 -18.98 -9.86 0.95
N GLU A 478 -18.45 -8.68 1.24
CA GLU A 478 -19.04 -7.38 0.92
C GLU A 478 -19.18 -7.20 -0.59
N PHE A 479 -18.13 -7.55 -1.35
CA PHE A 479 -18.18 -7.46 -2.81
C PHE A 479 -19.16 -8.47 -3.38
N LYS A 480 -19.18 -9.70 -2.87
CA LYS A 480 -20.21 -10.68 -3.24
C LYS A 480 -21.61 -10.20 -2.88
N GLY A 481 -21.78 -9.57 -1.72
CA GLY A 481 -23.04 -8.96 -1.28
C GLY A 481 -23.50 -7.84 -2.21
N PHE A 482 -22.57 -7.01 -2.68
CA PHE A 482 -22.80 -6.01 -3.72
C PHE A 482 -23.28 -6.65 -5.04
N LEU A 483 -22.60 -7.70 -5.53
CA LEU A 483 -23.02 -8.39 -6.75
C LEU A 483 -24.40 -9.06 -6.60
N ARG A 484 -24.72 -9.62 -5.43
CA ARG A 484 -26.06 -10.15 -5.13
C ARG A 484 -27.11 -9.05 -5.13
N ALA A 485 -26.79 -7.87 -4.62
CA ALA A 485 -27.68 -6.71 -4.67
C ALA A 485 -27.99 -6.31 -6.12
N CYS A 486 -27.00 -6.32 -7.02
CA CYS A 486 -27.23 -6.07 -8.44
C CYS A 486 -28.22 -7.07 -9.06
N GLY A 487 -28.17 -8.34 -8.64
CA GLY A 487 -29.07 -9.38 -9.13
C GLY A 487 -30.51 -9.31 -8.62
N GLN A 488 -30.79 -8.54 -7.56
CA GLN A 488 -32.10 -8.45 -6.92
C GLN A 488 -33.00 -7.35 -7.52
N GLY A 489 -32.61 -6.74 -8.65
CA GLY A 489 -33.42 -5.71 -9.33
C GLY A 489 -33.38 -4.36 -8.63
N HIS A 490 -32.31 -4.07 -7.89
CA HIS A 490 -31.98 -2.69 -7.52
C HIS A 490 -31.64 -1.86 -8.78
N VAL A 491 -31.46 -0.54 -8.64
CA VAL A 491 -31.24 0.41 -9.74
C VAL A 491 -30.09 -0.01 -10.68
N LEU A 492 -29.15 -0.82 -10.19
CA LEU A 492 -27.99 -1.29 -10.92
C LEU A 492 -28.14 -2.79 -11.21
N SER A 493 -28.02 -3.14 -12.49
CA SER A 493 -28.24 -4.50 -13.00
C SER A 493 -26.93 -5.22 -13.34
N LYS A 494 -25.90 -4.46 -13.75
CA LYS A 494 -24.65 -5.02 -14.24
C LYS A 494 -23.43 -4.15 -13.92
N CYS A 495 -22.34 -4.82 -13.57
CA CYS A 495 -21.04 -4.26 -13.24
C CYS A 495 -19.98 -4.73 -14.25
N LEU A 496 -19.04 -3.84 -14.59
CA LEU A 496 -17.80 -4.16 -15.28
C LEU A 496 -16.63 -3.88 -14.33
N VAL A 497 -15.73 -4.83 -14.17
CA VAL A 497 -14.44 -4.64 -13.48
C VAL A 497 -13.33 -4.52 -14.52
N LEU A 498 -12.63 -3.39 -14.50
CA LEU A 498 -11.37 -3.20 -15.20
C LEU A 498 -10.24 -3.39 -14.19
N ASN A 499 -9.60 -4.55 -14.25
CA ASN A 499 -8.50 -4.95 -13.40
C ASN A 499 -7.17 -4.56 -14.05
N PHE A 500 -6.37 -3.74 -13.37
CA PHE A 500 -5.07 -3.28 -13.86
C PHE A 500 -3.89 -3.96 -13.15
N GLN A 501 -4.17 -5.00 -12.36
CA GLN A 501 -3.14 -5.83 -11.75
C GLN A 501 -2.40 -6.66 -12.82
N ASP A 502 -1.13 -6.94 -12.59
CA ASP A 502 -0.30 -7.74 -13.48
C ASP A 502 -0.47 -9.23 -13.19
N ARG A 503 -1.19 -9.94 -14.07
CA ARG A 503 -1.39 -11.39 -13.96
C ARG A 503 -0.09 -12.19 -14.10
N THR A 504 0.97 -11.64 -14.70
CA THR A 504 2.28 -12.30 -14.82
C THR A 504 3.11 -12.18 -13.54
N SER A 505 2.83 -11.16 -12.72
CA SER A 505 3.49 -10.96 -11.44
C SER A 505 3.07 -12.04 -10.43
N TRP A 506 4.05 -12.73 -9.86
CA TRP A 506 3.81 -13.75 -8.82
C TRP A 506 3.10 -13.18 -7.58
N LYS A 507 3.16 -11.87 -7.35
CA LYS A 507 2.49 -11.18 -6.22
C LYS A 507 1.00 -10.98 -6.45
N GLU A 508 0.60 -10.83 -7.71
CA GLU A 508 -0.75 -10.42 -8.08
C GLU A 508 -1.52 -11.51 -8.80
N HIS A 509 -0.82 -12.49 -9.38
CA HIS A 509 -1.37 -13.60 -10.16
C HIS A 509 -2.63 -14.22 -9.55
N PHE A 510 -2.54 -14.66 -8.29
CA PHE A 510 -3.67 -15.31 -7.61
C PHE A 510 -4.83 -14.35 -7.30
N ARG A 511 -4.56 -13.04 -7.17
CA ARG A 511 -5.61 -12.02 -7.03
C ARG A 511 -6.34 -11.81 -8.35
N CYS A 512 -5.60 -11.71 -9.46
CA CYS A 512 -6.18 -11.66 -10.80
C CYS A 512 -7.08 -12.87 -11.05
N LEU A 513 -6.58 -14.10 -10.83
CA LEU A 513 -7.36 -15.32 -11.03
C LEU A 513 -8.65 -15.35 -10.22
N ALA A 514 -8.61 -14.92 -8.95
CA ALA A 514 -9.81 -14.89 -8.10
C ALA A 514 -10.87 -13.90 -8.60
N ILE A 515 -10.46 -12.75 -9.14
CA ILE A 515 -11.37 -11.74 -9.71
C ILE A 515 -11.91 -12.22 -11.07
N GLU A 516 -11.04 -12.78 -11.91
CA GLU A 516 -11.35 -13.28 -13.25
C GLU A 516 -12.29 -14.51 -13.25
N ASP A 517 -12.32 -15.27 -12.15
CA ASP A 517 -13.23 -16.40 -11.97
C ASP A 517 -14.65 -16.00 -11.57
N LEU A 518 -14.87 -14.76 -11.11
CA LEU A 518 -16.20 -14.29 -10.68
C LEU A 518 -17.30 -14.46 -11.75
N PRO A 519 -17.09 -14.11 -13.03
CA PRO A 519 -18.06 -14.33 -14.09
C PRO A 519 -18.37 -15.81 -14.36
N ASN A 520 -17.52 -16.75 -13.94
CA ASN A 520 -17.74 -18.19 -14.12
C ASN A 520 -18.71 -18.76 -13.07
N HIS A 521 -18.90 -18.07 -11.95
CA HIS A 521 -19.88 -18.48 -10.94
C HIS A 521 -21.31 -18.17 -11.39
N GLU A 522 -22.17 -19.18 -11.42
CA GLU A 522 -23.58 -19.05 -11.85
C GLU A 522 -24.35 -17.94 -11.11
N SER A 523 -24.03 -17.71 -9.83
CA SER A 523 -24.66 -16.66 -9.02
C SER A 523 -24.32 -15.23 -9.46
N PHE A 524 -23.22 -15.04 -10.20
CA PHE A 524 -22.70 -13.72 -10.57
C PHE A 524 -22.59 -13.50 -12.08
N ALA A 525 -22.52 -14.56 -12.88
CA ALA A 525 -22.26 -14.53 -14.33
C ALA A 525 -23.12 -13.54 -15.15
N ARG A 526 -24.33 -13.21 -14.68
CA ARG A 526 -25.23 -12.26 -15.36
C ARG A 526 -25.01 -10.80 -14.97
N HIS A 527 -24.30 -10.55 -13.87
CA HIS A 527 -24.22 -9.26 -13.19
C HIS A 527 -22.80 -8.68 -13.19
N ILE A 528 -21.79 -9.46 -13.59
CA ILE A 528 -20.40 -9.00 -13.64
C ILE A 528 -19.72 -9.42 -14.95
N ASP A 529 -19.04 -8.48 -15.59
CA ASP A 529 -17.98 -8.74 -16.56
C ASP A 529 -16.64 -8.32 -15.94
N VAL A 530 -15.57 -9.03 -16.26
CA VAL A 530 -14.20 -8.73 -15.78
C VAL A 530 -13.25 -8.70 -16.96
N VAL A 531 -12.43 -7.66 -17.08
CA VAL A 531 -11.31 -7.60 -18.01
C VAL A 531 -10.06 -7.19 -17.26
N THR A 532 -8.95 -7.91 -17.47
CA THR A 532 -7.63 -7.54 -16.94
C THR A 532 -6.78 -6.92 -18.04
N LEU A 533 -6.27 -5.72 -17.80
CA LEU A 533 -5.36 -4.99 -18.69
C LEU A 533 -4.08 -4.68 -17.91
N ALA A 534 -3.02 -5.46 -18.13
CA ALA A 534 -1.78 -5.26 -17.39
C ALA A 534 -1.06 -3.99 -17.88
N LYS A 535 -0.80 -3.07 -16.94
CA LYS A 535 -0.07 -1.82 -17.15
C LYS A 535 1.28 -1.77 -16.40
N ASP A 536 1.76 -2.91 -15.91
CA ASP A 536 3.04 -2.99 -15.19
C ASP A 536 3.91 -4.15 -15.68
N THR A 537 3.90 -4.39 -16.99
CA THR A 537 4.72 -5.42 -17.63
C THR A 537 5.97 -4.82 -18.27
N GLU A 538 6.98 -5.67 -18.52
CA GLU A 538 8.18 -5.27 -19.27
C GLU A 538 7.83 -4.70 -20.65
N PHE A 539 6.84 -5.30 -21.32
CA PHE A 539 6.33 -4.81 -22.60
C PHE A 539 5.69 -3.43 -22.45
N TYR A 540 4.81 -3.23 -21.47
CA TYR A 540 4.16 -1.94 -21.25
C TYR A 540 5.18 -0.80 -21.07
N HIS A 541 6.23 -1.04 -20.28
CA HIS A 541 7.30 -0.06 -20.03
C HIS A 541 8.37 -0.02 -21.14
N GLN A 542 8.24 -0.86 -22.18
CA GLN A 542 9.19 -1.01 -23.28
C GLN A 542 10.63 -1.27 -22.77
N LEU A 543 10.72 -2.10 -21.73
CA LEU A 543 11.98 -2.57 -21.14
C LEU A 543 12.52 -3.76 -21.95
N ALA A 544 13.73 -4.20 -21.66
CA ALA A 544 14.34 -5.33 -22.35
C ALA A 544 13.40 -6.56 -22.27
N PRO A 545 13.17 -7.29 -23.38
CA PRO A 545 13.87 -7.21 -24.67
C PRO A 545 13.32 -6.18 -25.70
N TYR A 546 12.28 -5.40 -25.37
CA TYR A 546 11.57 -4.52 -26.31
C TYR A 546 12.17 -3.12 -26.48
N THR A 547 13.27 -2.83 -25.78
CA THR A 547 13.92 -1.50 -25.78
C THR A 547 14.33 -1.06 -27.18
N ASP A 548 14.81 -1.99 -28.01
CA ASP A 548 15.33 -1.71 -29.35
C ASP A 548 14.31 -1.92 -30.49
N ASP A 549 13.05 -2.23 -30.16
CA ASP A 549 11.97 -2.48 -31.12
C ASP A 549 11.42 -1.17 -31.72
N ASN A 550 12.30 -0.43 -32.41
CA ASN A 550 11.99 0.89 -32.92
C ASN A 550 11.20 0.86 -34.23
N HIS A 551 11.15 -0.28 -34.92
CA HIS A 551 10.42 -0.40 -36.17
C HIS A 551 8.92 -0.55 -35.90
N ALA A 552 8.11 0.38 -36.42
CA ALA A 552 6.67 0.45 -36.13
C ALA A 552 5.91 -0.85 -36.43
N GLU A 553 6.17 -1.49 -37.57
CA GLU A 553 5.54 -2.76 -37.95
C GLU A 553 5.88 -3.90 -36.98
N SER A 554 7.15 -4.05 -36.61
CA SER A 554 7.62 -5.02 -35.63
C SER A 554 6.94 -4.81 -34.27
N PHE A 555 6.98 -3.57 -33.76
CA PHE A 555 6.31 -3.19 -32.52
C PHE A 555 4.82 -3.46 -32.53
N ILE A 556 4.11 -3.08 -33.60
CA ILE A 556 2.66 -3.29 -33.72
C ILE A 556 2.33 -4.78 -33.72
N ASN A 557 3.12 -5.61 -34.41
CA ASN A 557 2.94 -7.05 -34.42
C ASN A 557 3.17 -7.65 -33.03
N HIS A 558 4.28 -7.30 -32.36
CA HIS A 558 4.52 -7.74 -30.99
C HIS A 558 3.42 -7.27 -30.04
N PHE A 559 2.92 -6.03 -30.18
CA PHE A 559 1.84 -5.54 -29.33
C PHE A 559 0.55 -6.35 -29.54
N LYS A 560 0.19 -6.68 -30.79
CA LYS A 560 -0.96 -7.53 -31.05
C LYS A 560 -0.81 -8.91 -30.40
N GLU A 561 0.36 -9.52 -30.49
CA GLU A 561 0.65 -10.81 -29.85
C GLU A 561 0.50 -10.71 -28.33
N GLN A 562 1.12 -9.70 -27.70
CA GLN A 562 1.08 -9.47 -26.25
C GLN A 562 -0.33 -9.14 -25.74
N PHE A 563 -1.16 -8.50 -26.56
CA PHE A 563 -2.53 -8.16 -26.17
C PHE A 563 -3.46 -9.37 -26.24
N ILE A 564 -3.26 -10.26 -27.21
CA ILE A 564 -4.10 -11.45 -27.44
C ILE A 564 -3.70 -12.59 -26.50
N ASP A 565 -2.41 -12.74 -26.22
CA ASP A 565 -1.93 -13.82 -25.36
C ASP A 565 -2.23 -13.55 -23.88
N GLU A 566 -3.05 -14.41 -23.30
CA GLU A 566 -3.36 -14.38 -21.86
C GLU A 566 -2.11 -14.56 -20.98
N SER A 567 -1.05 -15.20 -21.51
CA SER A 567 0.22 -15.38 -20.80
C SER A 567 0.99 -14.07 -20.59
N CYS A 568 0.66 -13.03 -21.36
CA CYS A 568 1.28 -11.71 -21.33
C CYS A 568 0.62 -10.72 -20.36
N GLY A 569 -0.27 -11.20 -19.50
CA GLY A 569 -0.83 -10.44 -18.38
C GLY A 569 -2.26 -9.94 -18.59
N ASN A 570 -2.78 -10.00 -19.82
CA ASN A 570 -4.14 -9.59 -20.14
C ASN A 570 -5.14 -10.74 -19.95
N TYR A 571 -6.39 -10.41 -19.64
CA TYR A 571 -7.50 -11.36 -19.64
C TYR A 571 -8.74 -10.71 -20.23
N ILE A 572 -9.25 -11.27 -21.32
CA ILE A 572 -10.46 -10.81 -22.00
C ILE A 572 -11.44 -11.97 -22.08
N PRO A 573 -12.66 -11.85 -21.51
CA PRO A 573 -13.66 -12.90 -21.57
C PRO A 573 -13.95 -13.35 -23.01
N LYS A 574 -14.11 -14.67 -23.21
CA LYS A 574 -14.27 -15.28 -24.55
C LYS A 574 -15.42 -14.68 -25.38
N ASN A 575 -16.50 -14.24 -24.72
CA ASN A 575 -17.65 -13.58 -25.34
C ASN A 575 -17.33 -12.17 -25.87
N MET A 576 -16.37 -11.47 -25.26
CA MET A 576 -15.87 -10.17 -25.71
C MET A 576 -14.72 -10.31 -26.71
N HIS A 577 -13.82 -11.28 -26.47
CA HIS A 577 -12.61 -11.51 -27.26
C HIS A 577 -12.91 -11.62 -28.76
N LYS A 578 -13.90 -12.44 -29.15
CA LYS A 578 -14.29 -12.60 -30.56
C LYS A 578 -14.74 -11.30 -31.23
N LYS A 579 -15.46 -10.45 -30.50
CA LYS A 579 -16.01 -9.19 -31.02
C LYS A 579 -14.93 -8.09 -31.10
N LEU A 580 -13.98 -8.10 -30.17
CA LEU A 580 -12.84 -7.19 -30.19
C LEU A 580 -11.88 -7.52 -31.34
N LEU A 581 -11.60 -8.81 -31.55
CA LEU A 581 -10.67 -9.26 -32.58
C LEU A 581 -11.23 -9.28 -33.99
N SER A 582 -12.55 -9.28 -34.17
CA SER A 582 -13.12 -9.49 -35.50
C SER A 582 -12.95 -8.33 -36.47
N ASN A 583 -12.39 -7.17 -36.07
CA ASN A 583 -11.95 -6.03 -36.92
C ASN A 583 -11.56 -4.79 -36.08
N PHE A 584 -12.02 -4.68 -34.83
CA PHE A 584 -11.86 -3.45 -34.05
C PHE A 584 -10.39 -3.18 -33.70
N ILE A 585 -9.68 -4.20 -33.19
CA ILE A 585 -8.29 -4.05 -32.76
C ILE A 585 -7.39 -3.59 -33.92
N ASP A 586 -7.45 -4.27 -35.07
CA ASP A 586 -6.64 -3.89 -36.25
C ASP A 586 -6.95 -2.47 -36.71
N GLY A 587 -8.23 -2.08 -36.74
CA GLY A 587 -8.65 -0.73 -37.08
C GLY A 587 -8.17 0.33 -36.08
N VAL A 588 -8.12 0.01 -34.78
CA VAL A 588 -7.55 0.90 -33.77
C VAL A 588 -6.04 1.04 -33.94
N PHE A 589 -5.31 -0.06 -34.17
CA PHE A 589 -3.86 -0.01 -34.44
C PHE A 589 -3.53 0.88 -35.65
N GLU A 590 -4.20 0.63 -36.78
CA GLU A 590 -4.01 1.44 -37.99
C GLU A 590 -4.41 2.91 -37.75
N GLY A 591 -5.53 3.13 -37.08
CA GLY A 591 -6.02 4.46 -36.73
C GLY A 591 -5.04 5.25 -35.88
N ILE A 592 -4.47 4.63 -34.84
CA ILE A 592 -3.48 5.28 -33.97
C ILE A 592 -2.21 5.61 -34.75
N HIS A 593 -1.67 4.64 -35.47
CA HIS A 593 -0.44 4.81 -36.25
C HIS A 593 -0.57 5.92 -37.28
N ARG A 594 -1.71 5.99 -37.97
CA ARG A 594 -2.01 7.01 -38.98
C ARG A 594 -2.26 8.39 -38.38
N VAL A 595 -3.13 8.48 -37.37
CA VAL A 595 -3.63 9.77 -36.86
C VAL A 595 -2.62 10.44 -35.93
N PHE A 596 -2.05 9.68 -34.99
CA PHE A 596 -1.17 10.25 -33.95
C PHE A 596 0.31 10.23 -34.36
N PHE A 597 0.71 9.23 -35.16
CA PHE A 597 2.12 9.04 -35.53
C PHE A 597 2.40 9.22 -37.03
N SER A 598 1.40 9.62 -37.82
CA SER A 598 1.54 9.91 -39.26
C SER A 598 2.21 8.78 -40.06
N ASN A 599 1.93 7.53 -39.70
CA ASN A 599 2.54 6.33 -40.29
C ASN A 599 4.09 6.35 -40.29
N LYS A 600 4.71 6.97 -39.28
CA LYS A 600 6.17 6.92 -39.13
C LYS A 600 6.63 5.45 -39.01
N ASN A 601 7.60 5.07 -39.83
CA ASN A 601 8.19 3.73 -39.80
C ASN A 601 9.01 3.47 -38.52
N VAL A 602 9.46 4.53 -37.85
CA VAL A 602 10.25 4.46 -36.62
C VAL A 602 9.49 5.12 -35.47
N LEU A 603 9.26 4.35 -34.41
CA LEU A 603 8.66 4.80 -33.16
C LEU A 603 9.71 4.74 -32.05
N LEU A 604 10.03 5.88 -31.46
CA LEU A 604 10.89 5.95 -30.27
C LEU A 604 10.17 5.31 -29.07
N ARG A 605 10.92 4.96 -28.02
CA ARG A 605 10.37 4.32 -26.82
C ARG A 605 9.15 5.06 -26.26
N GLU A 606 9.24 6.39 -26.13
CA GLU A 606 8.15 7.23 -25.64
C GLU A 606 6.92 7.14 -26.56
N HIS A 607 7.12 7.23 -27.88
CA HIS A 607 6.02 7.07 -28.85
C HIS A 607 5.34 5.69 -28.75
N ARG A 608 6.10 4.62 -28.46
CA ARG A 608 5.55 3.28 -28.27
C ARG A 608 4.72 3.18 -26.99
N MET A 609 5.19 3.80 -25.91
CA MET A 609 4.41 3.90 -24.67
C MET A 609 3.12 4.71 -24.86
N ASP A 610 3.20 5.85 -25.55
CA ASP A 610 2.03 6.65 -25.93
C ASP A 610 1.05 5.85 -26.79
N PHE A 611 1.57 5.05 -27.73
CA PHE A 611 0.76 4.15 -28.56
C PHE A 611 -0.02 3.15 -27.70
N ILE A 612 0.64 2.49 -26.75
CA ILE A 612 0.01 1.54 -25.82
C ILE A 612 -1.09 2.22 -25.02
N GLU A 613 -0.82 3.41 -24.51
CA GLU A 613 -1.78 4.18 -23.72
C GLU A 613 -3.02 4.59 -24.51
N ILE A 614 -2.84 5.13 -25.71
CA ILE A 614 -3.95 5.49 -26.60
C ILE A 614 -4.76 4.23 -26.97
N PHE A 615 -4.08 3.11 -27.25
CA PHE A 615 -4.75 1.84 -27.55
C PHE A 615 -5.61 1.36 -26.39
N TYR A 616 -5.08 1.36 -25.16
CA TYR A 616 -5.83 0.97 -23.97
C TYR A 616 -7.03 1.88 -23.70
N LEU A 617 -6.97 3.19 -24.00
CA LEU A 617 -8.14 4.07 -23.90
C LEU A 617 -9.27 3.63 -24.83
N PHE A 618 -8.97 3.35 -26.09
CA PHE A 618 -9.97 2.87 -27.06
C PHE A 618 -10.54 1.50 -26.70
N VAL A 619 -9.69 0.58 -26.23
CA VAL A 619 -10.10 -0.74 -25.75
C VAL A 619 -11.05 -0.61 -24.55
N GLN A 620 -10.70 0.22 -23.56
CA GLN A 620 -11.55 0.46 -22.39
C GLN A 620 -12.94 1.00 -22.80
N LEU A 621 -12.99 2.01 -23.68
CA LEU A 621 -14.25 2.54 -24.19
C LEU A 621 -15.08 1.46 -24.90
N LYS A 622 -14.43 0.61 -25.71
CA LYS A 622 -15.13 -0.46 -26.42
C LYS A 622 -15.68 -1.53 -25.48
N ILE A 623 -14.93 -1.90 -24.44
CA ILE A 623 -15.38 -2.84 -23.42
C ILE A 623 -16.56 -2.27 -22.65
N VAL A 624 -16.52 -0.98 -22.27
CA VAL A 624 -17.64 -0.29 -21.61
C VAL A 624 -18.89 -0.36 -22.48
N GLU A 625 -18.78 -0.02 -23.77
CA GLU A 625 -19.88 -0.13 -24.74
C GLU A 625 -20.45 -1.56 -24.84
N MET A 626 -19.57 -2.57 -24.92
CA MET A 626 -19.95 -3.97 -25.07
C MET A 626 -20.57 -4.58 -23.81
N SER A 627 -20.08 -4.20 -22.63
CA SER A 627 -20.55 -4.70 -21.33
C SER A 627 -21.97 -4.24 -21.03
N LYS A 628 -22.34 -3.02 -21.46
CA LYS A 628 -23.59 -2.33 -21.06
C LYS A 628 -23.73 -2.28 -19.54
N ALA A 629 -22.63 -2.08 -18.83
CA ALA A 629 -22.62 -1.98 -17.38
C ALA A 629 -23.18 -0.64 -16.90
N ASP A 630 -23.90 -0.67 -15.77
CA ASP A 630 -24.36 0.53 -15.07
C ASP A 630 -23.23 1.13 -14.22
N VAL A 631 -22.27 0.29 -13.84
CA VAL A 631 -21.11 0.63 -13.02
C VAL A 631 -19.85 0.02 -13.60
N VAL A 632 -18.79 0.83 -13.67
CA VAL A 632 -17.44 0.42 -14.06
C VAL A 632 -16.50 0.65 -12.88
N GLY A 633 -15.93 -0.43 -12.37
CA GLY A 633 -14.97 -0.41 -11.28
C GLY A 633 -13.53 -0.51 -11.80
N TYR A 634 -12.71 0.47 -11.47
CA TYR A 634 -11.28 0.49 -11.75
C TYR A 634 -10.56 -0.08 -10.54
N THR A 635 -9.84 -1.18 -10.73
CA THR A 635 -9.17 -1.87 -9.63
C THR A 635 -7.71 -2.20 -9.93
N CYS A 636 -6.85 -2.01 -8.95
CA CYS A 636 -5.54 -2.63 -8.84
C CYS A 636 -5.30 -3.00 -7.36
N LYS A 637 -4.05 -3.18 -6.91
CA LYS A 637 -3.74 -3.52 -5.50
C LYS A 637 -4.51 -2.65 -4.51
N ASP A 638 -4.32 -1.33 -4.61
CA ASP A 638 -4.96 -0.31 -3.77
C ASP A 638 -5.83 0.67 -4.56
N SER A 639 -5.76 0.63 -5.88
CA SER A 639 -6.48 1.55 -6.76
C SER A 639 -6.14 3.01 -6.51
N VAL A 640 -4.94 3.29 -5.99
CA VAL A 640 -4.41 4.65 -5.80
C VAL A 640 -3.42 5.04 -6.91
N ASP A 641 -2.82 4.06 -7.58
CA ASP A 641 -1.74 4.23 -8.54
C ASP A 641 -2.24 4.00 -9.98
N ILE A 642 -2.09 2.80 -10.51
CA ILE A 642 -2.32 2.44 -11.91
C ILE A 642 -3.80 2.61 -12.28
N ALA A 643 -4.70 2.05 -11.46
CA ALA A 643 -6.13 2.14 -11.73
C ALA A 643 -6.63 3.59 -11.64
N GLN A 644 -6.11 4.36 -10.69
CA GLN A 644 -6.49 5.77 -10.53
C GLN A 644 -5.98 6.60 -11.71
N SER A 645 -4.72 6.42 -12.09
CA SER A 645 -4.11 7.06 -13.26
C SER A 645 -4.88 6.75 -14.55
N ALA A 646 -5.25 5.47 -14.78
CA ALA A 646 -6.08 5.07 -15.91
C ALA A 646 -7.46 5.77 -15.89
N GLY A 647 -8.07 5.92 -14.72
CA GLY A 647 -9.32 6.66 -14.54
C GLY A 647 -9.19 8.16 -14.87
N CYS A 648 -8.14 8.82 -14.38
CA CYS A 648 -7.83 10.22 -14.70
C CYS A 648 -7.61 10.43 -16.20
N GLN A 649 -6.84 9.53 -16.81
CA GLN A 649 -6.51 9.59 -18.22
C GLN A 649 -7.76 9.41 -19.09
N LEU A 650 -8.65 8.46 -18.75
CA LEU A 650 -9.92 8.31 -19.46
C LEU A 650 -10.82 9.54 -19.29
N PHE A 651 -10.88 10.12 -18.09
CA PHE A 651 -11.65 11.35 -17.83
C PHE A 651 -11.18 12.50 -18.73
N VAL A 652 -9.87 12.78 -18.76
CA VAL A 652 -9.30 13.84 -19.60
C VAL A 652 -9.48 13.52 -21.09
N PHE A 653 -9.32 12.26 -21.48
CA PHE A 653 -9.51 11.84 -22.87
C PHE A 653 -10.95 12.04 -23.35
N LEU A 654 -11.95 11.72 -22.51
CA LEU A 654 -13.37 11.97 -22.82
C LEU A 654 -13.66 13.47 -23.00
N LYS A 655 -13.07 14.32 -22.15
CA LYS A 655 -13.18 15.78 -22.28
C LYS A 655 -12.56 16.28 -23.58
N LEU A 656 -11.39 15.76 -23.93
CA LEU A 656 -10.72 16.07 -25.19
C LEU A 656 -11.56 15.66 -26.41
N LEU A 657 -12.15 14.46 -26.41
CA LEU A 657 -12.99 13.97 -27.51
C LEU A 657 -14.25 14.83 -27.71
N ASN A 658 -14.82 15.39 -26.64
CA ASN A 658 -15.95 16.31 -26.71
C ASN A 658 -15.55 17.74 -27.09
N GLN A 659 -14.26 18.01 -27.32
CA GLN A 659 -13.71 19.35 -27.55
C GLN A 659 -14.04 20.32 -26.39
N GLU A 660 -14.24 19.77 -25.18
CA GLU A 660 -14.50 20.54 -23.98
C GLU A 660 -13.18 21.09 -23.42
N ARG A 661 -13.15 22.38 -23.08
CA ARG A 661 -12.11 22.89 -22.20
C ARG A 661 -12.42 22.44 -20.78
N LEU A 662 -11.40 22.02 -20.04
CA LEU A 662 -11.56 21.70 -18.63
C LEU A 662 -12.06 22.94 -17.88
N SER A 663 -13.23 22.82 -17.25
CA SER A 663 -13.74 23.82 -16.32
C SER A 663 -12.97 23.78 -15.00
N GLU A 664 -13.15 24.79 -14.14
CA GLU A 664 -12.59 24.77 -12.78
C GLU A 664 -13.06 23.54 -12.00
N ASN A 665 -14.32 23.15 -12.13
CA ASN A 665 -14.85 21.94 -11.50
C ASN A 665 -14.24 20.64 -12.08
N ASP A 666 -13.93 20.61 -13.39
CA ASP A 666 -13.22 19.47 -13.97
C ASP A 666 -11.78 19.38 -13.45
N GLN A 667 -11.13 20.52 -13.24
CA GLN A 667 -9.80 20.59 -12.64
C GLN A 667 -9.82 20.13 -11.18
N GLU A 668 -10.77 20.63 -10.38
CA GLU A 668 -10.99 20.20 -8.99
C GLU A 668 -11.21 18.68 -8.88
N GLN A 669 -11.99 18.13 -9.82
CA GLN A 669 -12.23 16.70 -9.88
C GLN A 669 -10.97 15.92 -10.27
N LEU A 670 -10.21 16.41 -11.25
CA LEU A 670 -8.95 15.80 -11.66
C LEU A 670 -7.92 15.82 -10.51
N ASP A 671 -7.80 16.95 -9.80
CA ASP A 671 -6.90 17.09 -8.66
C ASP A 671 -7.29 16.12 -7.54
N ALA A 672 -8.59 16.02 -7.21
CA ALA A 672 -9.10 15.07 -6.22
C ALA A 672 -8.95 13.60 -6.64
N MET A 673 -8.75 13.33 -7.93
CA MET A 673 -8.44 12.01 -8.42
C MET A 673 -6.93 11.72 -8.37
N LEU A 674 -6.05 12.72 -8.51
CA LEU A 674 -4.61 12.53 -8.57
C LEU A 674 -3.90 12.56 -7.21
N TYR A 675 -4.42 13.36 -6.27
CA TYR A 675 -3.83 13.62 -4.95
C TYR A 675 -4.77 13.19 -3.83
#